data_AF-A0A3B1CQY1-F1
#
_entry.id   AF-A0A3B1CQY1-F1
#
_cell.length_a   1.000
_cell.length_b   1.000
_cell.length_c   1.000
_cell.angle_alpha   90.00
_cell.angle_beta   90.00
_cell.angle_gamma   90.00
#
_symmetry.space_group_name_H-M   'P 1'
#
loop_
_entity.id
_entity.type
_entity.pdbx_description
1 polymer ?
#
loop_
_entity_poly.entity_id
_entity_poly.type
_entity_poly.pdbx_seq_one_letter_code
_entity_poly.pdbx_strand_id
1 'polypeptide(L)'
;MFDFPPVGFIARGCKRFLKKISAQVLRLLALRPLIFGSAGLFLLAMVFLALSVQAGESDWIHWQELFNQQETEKGHPPEDRSIRIKDIEVTGTLNDYPGVGVSGFRQVYRERCITCHDGIEEISGSHPKNFGCTVCHGGDGNSVEKELAHATLIYDPDAGTGKRNPSSLKVVEKSCGQLYCHSGHAQSDRNHIQRVKKSMMATLAGVISGLRYQWSAQSGREAIYGVSAIVDEDGQVPVEQGALPGLDTLPLFSPLDGQEKPSLTGKAKAARVSRNIADRTLRKKCFQCHLDSKPAPGEFRSQGCAACHSIYSTDGLYKGGDPTISATEKGHPSFHKMTALTPTLLCTQCHKATGMAQKEANEETNTDGTSTALSFPGAGQVLQDVHFEKGFDCIDCHTQFDIMGDGNLYSKQYQAVEIRCETCHGDSESLPLTEEVTDPNDRVIRLSQHYNGWANSVSDKMILSKQKRKLTNVKIQKNKIITYGKKSGETFITPTIKKGRQAHVIPAHKKKLACSACHSQWVPECTGCHSIAVKMKANATVEGEQDNSWQRQASAIKVTTPALMVGPRGKVVPMLAQPDRTLTLLDEQGNPIAALAKNGDTRGRYRDWKFTNPHGYSGSNLAFAVSPHSVGKKVRSCASCHLSPEALGLGQGEFFPGKKSSGKNDKIEFIDRSNIVKNNSVFAPDAKVDLLGKPLAGVSQTGARPFNQREITRILRVGNCLPCHDKYSDRIYQNIKRSYAFEKKPAHRKLIDDLINKN
;
A
#
# COMPACT_ATOMS: atom_id res chain seq x y z
N MET A 1 -9.74 -4.91 -57.67
CA MET A 1 -10.52 -3.72 -57.26
C MET A 1 -10.01 -3.33 -55.89
N PHE A 2 -9.08 -2.37 -55.92
CA PHE A 2 -8.51 -1.52 -54.87
C PHE A 2 -7.85 -2.12 -53.60
N ASP A 3 -6.53 -2.01 -53.61
CA ASP A 3 -5.56 -2.09 -52.51
C ASP A 3 -5.73 -0.97 -51.46
N PHE A 4 -5.35 -1.28 -50.21
CA PHE A 4 -5.22 -0.33 -49.10
C PHE A 4 -3.76 0.14 -48.90
N PRO A 5 -3.48 1.45 -48.78
CA PRO A 5 -2.22 2.00 -48.25
C PRO A 5 -2.35 2.65 -46.84
N PRO A 6 -1.22 2.96 -46.16
CA PRO A 6 -1.17 3.22 -44.71
C PRO A 6 -1.34 4.69 -44.29
N VAL A 7 -1.78 4.86 -43.04
CA VAL A 7 -2.01 6.13 -42.32
C VAL A 7 -0.69 6.74 -41.83
N GLY A 8 -0.39 7.96 -42.28
CA GLY A 8 0.78 8.72 -41.83
C GLY A 8 0.83 10.13 -42.38
N PHE A 9 -0.04 11.02 -41.90
CA PHE A 9 0.03 12.47 -42.17
C PHE A 9 -0.46 13.26 -40.94
N ILE A 10 0.00 14.50 -40.81
CA ILE A 10 -0.26 15.47 -39.72
C ILE A 10 0.70 15.38 -38.51
N ALA A 11 2.01 15.45 -38.75
CA ALA A 11 2.97 15.98 -37.74
C ALA A 11 4.31 16.49 -38.31
N ARG A 12 4.40 16.81 -39.62
CA ARG A 12 5.65 17.31 -40.26
C ARG A 12 5.53 18.65 -40.98
N GLY A 13 4.34 19.28 -41.02
CA GLY A 13 4.10 20.54 -41.73
C GLY A 13 4.58 21.81 -40.99
N CYS A 14 4.45 21.87 -39.66
CA CYS A 14 4.64 23.14 -38.94
C CYS A 14 6.12 23.50 -38.67
N LYS A 15 6.99 22.51 -38.43
CA LYS A 15 8.43 22.76 -38.18
C LYS A 15 9.23 23.14 -39.44
N ARG A 16 8.76 22.81 -40.65
CA ARG A 16 9.40 23.20 -41.93
C ARG A 16 9.01 24.59 -42.40
N PHE A 17 7.85 25.11 -41.98
CA PHE A 17 7.37 26.44 -42.35
C PHE A 17 8.08 27.54 -41.55
N LEU A 18 8.23 27.36 -40.23
CA LEU A 18 8.94 28.31 -39.35
C LEU A 18 10.46 28.40 -39.63
N LYS A 19 11.11 27.29 -40.01
CA LYS A 19 12.53 27.29 -40.41
C LYS A 19 12.78 27.93 -41.79
N LYS A 20 11.82 27.89 -42.72
CA LYS A 20 11.95 28.55 -44.03
C LYS A 20 11.76 30.08 -43.93
N ILE A 21 10.85 30.54 -43.07
CA ILE A 21 10.63 31.98 -42.83
C ILE A 21 11.85 32.61 -42.15
N SER A 22 12.44 31.95 -41.13
CA SER A 22 13.65 32.42 -40.46
C SER A 22 14.87 32.52 -41.39
N ALA A 23 15.05 31.55 -42.31
CA ALA A 23 16.18 31.54 -43.23
C ALA A 23 16.01 32.49 -44.44
N GLN A 24 14.77 32.77 -44.88
CA GLN A 24 14.50 33.75 -45.94
C GLN A 24 14.57 35.19 -45.42
N VAL A 25 14.14 35.47 -44.19
CA VAL A 25 14.23 36.80 -43.58
C VAL A 25 15.70 37.16 -43.27
N LEU A 26 16.53 36.22 -42.80
CA LEU A 26 17.96 36.46 -42.61
C LEU A 26 18.73 36.66 -43.94
N ARG A 27 18.29 36.05 -45.04
CA ARG A 27 18.92 36.24 -46.36
C ARG A 27 18.53 37.57 -47.03
N LEU A 28 17.34 38.09 -46.75
CA LEU A 28 16.90 39.41 -47.24
C LEU A 28 17.59 40.57 -46.51
N LEU A 29 18.09 40.36 -45.29
CA LEU A 29 18.85 41.37 -44.52
C LEU A 29 20.34 41.45 -44.89
N ALA A 30 20.86 40.50 -45.69
CA ALA A 30 22.29 40.43 -46.04
C ALA A 30 22.65 41.03 -47.42
N LEU A 31 21.66 41.52 -48.19
CA LEU A 31 21.88 42.09 -49.52
C LEU A 31 21.14 43.42 -49.65
N ARG A 32 21.91 44.52 -49.59
CA ARG A 32 21.57 45.94 -49.77
C ARG A 32 21.25 46.71 -48.47
N PRO A 33 22.25 47.42 -47.90
CA PRO A 33 22.00 48.45 -46.90
C PRO A 33 21.67 49.73 -47.66
N LEU A 34 20.38 50.05 -47.83
CA LEU A 34 19.81 51.36 -48.22
C LEU A 34 18.38 51.08 -48.72
N ILE A 35 17.39 51.84 -48.24
CA ILE A 35 15.98 51.97 -48.72
C ILE A 35 14.86 51.56 -47.75
N PHE A 36 15.12 51.06 -46.53
CA PHE A 36 14.08 51.08 -45.48
C PHE A 36 14.53 51.92 -44.29
N GLY A 37 14.16 53.20 -44.35
CA GLY A 37 14.38 54.18 -43.29
C GLY A 37 13.64 53.80 -42.00
N SER A 38 14.09 54.41 -40.91
CA SER A 38 13.58 54.33 -39.53
C SER A 38 12.06 54.13 -39.37
N ALA A 39 11.24 54.63 -40.29
CA ALA A 39 9.80 54.41 -40.34
C ALA A 39 9.37 52.93 -40.44
N GLY A 40 10.10 52.07 -41.18
CA GLY A 40 9.75 50.65 -41.35
C GLY A 40 10.03 49.81 -40.10
N LEU A 41 11.12 50.11 -39.39
CA LEU A 41 11.42 49.51 -38.08
C LEU A 41 10.44 50.00 -37.01
N PHE A 42 10.03 51.27 -37.08
CA PHE A 42 9.04 51.84 -36.17
C PHE A 42 7.65 51.24 -36.38
N LEU A 43 7.24 50.98 -37.63
CA LEU A 43 5.99 50.29 -37.95
C LEU A 43 6.02 48.82 -37.51
N LEU A 44 7.13 48.11 -37.70
CA LEU A 44 7.29 46.74 -37.20
C LEU A 44 7.29 46.68 -35.67
N ALA A 45 7.93 47.65 -35.00
CA ALA A 45 7.89 47.77 -33.55
C ALA A 45 6.50 48.14 -33.04
N MET A 46 5.75 49.02 -33.72
CA MET A 46 4.37 49.37 -33.39
C MET A 46 3.39 48.24 -33.70
N VAL A 47 3.63 47.43 -34.73
CA VAL A 47 2.84 46.21 -35.01
C VAL A 47 3.18 45.12 -34.00
N PHE A 48 4.43 44.97 -33.58
CA PHE A 48 4.79 44.09 -32.46
C PHE A 48 4.23 44.60 -31.14
N LEU A 49 4.23 45.92 -30.89
CA LEU A 49 3.61 46.53 -29.71
C LEU A 49 2.10 46.33 -29.76
N ALA A 50 1.45 46.60 -30.89
CA ALA A 50 0.02 46.42 -31.09
C ALA A 50 -0.38 44.95 -30.97
N LEU A 51 0.39 44.00 -31.53
CA LEU A 51 0.16 42.57 -31.36
C LEU A 51 0.45 42.09 -29.93
N SER A 52 1.39 42.71 -29.21
CA SER A 52 1.63 42.45 -27.78
C SER A 52 0.59 43.09 -26.87
N VAL A 53 -0.03 44.20 -27.29
CA VAL A 53 -1.13 44.88 -26.61
C VAL A 53 -2.47 44.18 -26.91
N GLN A 54 -2.65 43.60 -28.09
CA GLN A 54 -3.78 42.72 -28.43
C GLN A 54 -3.66 41.35 -27.77
N ALA A 55 -2.44 40.88 -27.49
CA ALA A 55 -2.18 39.74 -26.59
C ALA A 55 -2.37 40.09 -25.10
N GLY A 56 -2.74 41.34 -24.79
CA GLY A 56 -3.16 41.82 -23.48
C GLY A 56 -4.68 41.82 -23.29
N GLU A 57 -5.46 41.11 -24.12
CA GLU A 57 -6.78 40.66 -23.67
C GLU A 57 -6.57 39.85 -22.39
N SER A 58 -7.11 40.34 -21.29
CA SER A 58 -6.84 39.76 -19.98
C SER A 58 -7.22 38.28 -19.99
N ASP A 59 -6.24 37.39 -19.79
CA ASP A 59 -6.33 35.90 -19.86
C ASP A 59 -7.64 35.34 -19.26
N TRP A 60 -8.20 36.00 -18.25
CA TRP A 60 -9.42 35.58 -17.58
C TRP A 60 -10.73 35.79 -18.37
N ILE A 61 -10.81 36.77 -19.27
CA ILE A 61 -11.98 36.99 -20.14
C ILE A 61 -12.20 35.75 -21.00
N HIS A 62 -11.12 35.28 -21.63
CA HIS A 62 -11.11 34.06 -22.44
C HIS A 62 -11.67 32.85 -21.67
N TRP A 63 -11.26 32.65 -20.42
CA TRP A 63 -11.71 31.53 -19.62
C TRP A 63 -13.20 31.62 -19.25
N GLN A 64 -13.73 32.81 -18.97
CA GLN A 64 -15.17 32.99 -18.71
C GLN A 64 -16.02 32.82 -19.96
N GLU A 65 -15.55 33.29 -21.12
CA GLU A 65 -16.19 33.02 -22.40
C GLU A 65 -16.25 31.52 -22.69
N LEU A 66 -15.13 30.82 -22.49
CA LEU A 66 -15.05 29.38 -22.69
C LEU A 66 -15.97 28.62 -21.73
N PHE A 67 -16.04 29.02 -20.45
CA PHE A 67 -16.99 28.45 -19.48
C PHE A 67 -18.44 28.63 -19.96
N ASN A 68 -18.83 29.86 -20.32
CA ASN A 68 -20.18 30.16 -20.80
C ASN A 68 -20.55 29.36 -22.05
N GLN A 69 -19.60 29.18 -22.97
CA GLN A 69 -19.77 28.34 -24.15
C GLN A 69 -19.98 26.87 -23.77
N GLN A 70 -19.10 26.31 -22.94
CA GLN A 70 -19.17 24.90 -22.51
C GLN A 70 -20.49 24.58 -21.79
N GLU A 71 -20.96 25.47 -20.92
CA GLU A 71 -22.23 25.28 -20.20
C GLU A 71 -23.43 25.38 -21.15
N THR A 72 -23.38 26.26 -22.16
CA THR A 72 -24.39 26.33 -23.22
C THR A 72 -24.42 25.04 -24.05
N GLU A 73 -23.26 24.50 -24.44
CA GLU A 73 -23.14 23.24 -25.20
C GLU A 73 -23.65 22.03 -24.41
N LYS A 74 -23.49 22.02 -23.08
CA LYS A 74 -24.03 21.00 -22.18
C LYS A 74 -25.54 21.10 -21.97
N GLY A 75 -26.22 22.11 -22.53
CA GLY A 75 -27.64 22.36 -22.33
C GLY A 75 -27.98 22.99 -20.97
N HIS A 76 -26.98 23.51 -20.26
CA HIS A 76 -27.15 24.21 -18.98
C HIS A 76 -26.65 25.66 -19.10
N PRO A 77 -27.28 26.52 -19.92
CA PRO A 77 -26.80 27.89 -20.08
C PRO A 77 -26.74 28.60 -18.72
N PRO A 78 -25.62 29.26 -18.37
CA PRO A 78 -25.50 29.96 -17.08
C PRO A 78 -26.56 31.05 -16.95
N GLU A 79 -27.13 31.21 -15.75
CA GLU A 79 -28.08 32.29 -15.45
C GLU A 79 -27.45 33.68 -15.64
N ASP A 80 -26.16 33.81 -15.33
CA ASP A 80 -25.37 35.03 -15.49
C ASP A 80 -24.20 34.77 -16.43
N ARG A 81 -24.29 35.31 -17.66
CA ARG A 81 -23.23 35.24 -18.68
C ARG A 81 -22.29 36.45 -18.65
N SER A 82 -22.45 37.37 -17.69
CA SER A 82 -21.64 38.58 -17.65
C SER A 82 -20.16 38.24 -17.41
N ILE A 83 -19.31 38.76 -18.28
CA ILE A 83 -17.87 38.67 -18.15
C ILE A 83 -17.44 39.78 -17.20
N ARG A 84 -17.02 39.41 -15.99
CA ARG A 84 -16.60 40.35 -14.95
C ARG A 84 -15.61 39.68 -14.02
N ILE A 85 -14.83 40.49 -13.29
CA ILE A 85 -14.03 39.98 -12.19
C ILE A 85 -14.98 39.41 -11.13
N LYS A 86 -14.79 38.12 -10.81
CA LYS A 86 -15.56 37.38 -9.81
C LYS A 86 -14.70 37.24 -8.57
N ASP A 87 -15.31 37.39 -7.40
CA ASP A 87 -14.62 37.16 -6.14
C ASP A 87 -15.45 36.36 -5.15
N ILE A 88 -14.73 35.78 -4.18
CA ILE A 88 -15.27 35.06 -3.04
C ILE A 88 -14.83 35.79 -1.79
N GLU A 89 -15.79 36.09 -0.91
CA GLU A 89 -15.47 36.51 0.45
C GLU A 89 -15.03 35.30 1.28
N VAL A 90 -13.84 35.40 1.87
CA VAL A 90 -13.26 34.33 2.68
C VAL A 90 -13.88 34.42 4.08
N THR A 91 -15.01 33.74 4.24
CA THR A 91 -15.84 33.76 5.46
C THR A 91 -15.93 32.41 6.15
N GLY A 92 -15.26 31.38 5.61
CA GLY A 92 -15.19 30.05 6.19
C GLY A 92 -14.69 30.10 7.64
N THR A 93 -15.29 29.28 8.48
CA THR A 93 -14.87 29.05 9.87
C THR A 93 -14.37 27.62 10.03
N LEU A 94 -13.57 27.40 11.06
CA LEU A 94 -13.13 26.05 11.41
C LEU A 94 -14.21 25.41 12.29
N ASN A 95 -14.78 24.27 11.87
CA ASN A 95 -15.86 23.61 12.62
C ASN A 95 -15.51 23.37 14.10
N ASP A 96 -14.25 22.99 14.36
CA ASP A 96 -13.78 22.73 15.72
C ASP A 96 -13.37 24.01 16.49
N TYR A 97 -13.26 25.15 15.80
CA TYR A 97 -12.97 26.46 16.38
C TYR A 97 -13.89 27.51 15.75
N PRO A 98 -15.21 27.51 16.05
CA PRO A 98 -16.19 28.33 15.33
C PRO A 98 -15.90 29.84 15.42
N GLY A 99 -15.19 30.28 16.47
CA GLY A 99 -14.75 31.68 16.64
C GLY A 99 -13.49 32.06 15.85
N VAL A 100 -12.83 31.12 15.18
CA VAL A 100 -11.63 31.36 14.36
C VAL A 100 -12.04 31.36 12.89
N GLY A 101 -12.24 32.57 12.36
CA GLY A 101 -12.45 32.79 10.92
C GLY A 101 -11.14 32.59 10.15
N VAL A 102 -11.22 31.88 9.03
CA VAL A 102 -10.05 31.61 8.18
C VAL A 102 -9.43 32.90 7.67
N SER A 103 -10.25 33.91 7.34
CA SER A 103 -9.78 35.21 6.89
C SER A 103 -8.95 35.97 7.92
N GLY A 104 -9.32 35.91 9.20
CA GLY A 104 -8.57 36.58 10.27
C GLY A 104 -7.20 35.94 10.52
N PHE A 105 -7.12 34.60 10.51
CA PHE A 105 -5.86 33.89 10.68
C PHE A 105 -4.96 33.98 9.43
N ARG A 106 -5.54 33.98 8.23
CA ARG A 106 -4.79 34.02 6.96
C ARG A 106 -4.52 35.42 6.45
N GLN A 107 -5.18 36.44 7.00
CA GLN A 107 -5.16 37.81 6.50
C GLN A 107 -5.59 37.89 5.02
N VAL A 108 -6.50 37.00 4.61
CA VAL A 108 -7.09 36.96 3.27
C VAL A 108 -8.60 37.08 3.44
N TYR A 109 -9.17 38.21 3.04
CA TYR A 109 -10.59 38.50 3.23
C TYR A 109 -11.42 38.28 1.97
N ARG A 110 -10.77 38.30 0.81
CA ARG A 110 -11.39 38.13 -0.49
C ARG A 110 -10.37 37.54 -1.46
N GLU A 111 -10.84 36.73 -2.40
CA GLU A 111 -10.00 36.19 -3.48
C GLU A 111 -10.74 36.16 -4.81
N ARG A 112 -9.99 36.24 -5.90
CA ARG A 112 -10.47 36.39 -7.28
C ARG A 112 -10.13 35.17 -8.16
N CYS A 113 -9.66 34.07 -7.56
CA CYS A 113 -9.27 32.86 -8.29
C CYS A 113 -10.37 32.33 -9.22
N ILE A 114 -11.64 32.42 -8.79
CA ILE A 114 -12.81 32.03 -9.59
C ILE A 114 -13.11 32.95 -10.79
N THR A 115 -12.37 34.05 -10.93
CA THR A 115 -12.42 34.86 -12.15
C THR A 115 -11.93 34.05 -13.35
N CYS A 116 -10.89 33.22 -13.18
CA CYS A 116 -10.41 32.30 -14.22
C CYS A 116 -10.96 30.88 -14.02
N HIS A 117 -10.94 30.38 -12.78
CA HIS A 117 -11.35 29.02 -12.41
C HIS A 117 -12.87 28.90 -12.23
N ASP A 118 -13.63 29.52 -13.14
CA ASP A 118 -15.08 29.49 -13.08
C ASP A 118 -15.59 28.06 -13.28
N GLY A 119 -16.57 27.63 -12.49
CA GLY A 119 -17.03 26.24 -12.51
C GLY A 119 -16.14 25.22 -11.78
N ILE A 120 -15.03 25.62 -11.14
CA ILE A 120 -14.27 24.71 -10.26
C ILE A 120 -15.16 24.16 -9.13
N GLU A 121 -15.02 22.86 -8.83
CA GLU A 121 -15.83 22.25 -7.79
C GLU A 121 -15.45 22.72 -6.38
N GLU A 122 -16.45 22.76 -5.51
CA GLU A 122 -16.19 22.80 -4.07
C GLU A 122 -15.44 21.53 -3.64
N ILE A 123 -14.32 21.71 -2.94
CA ILE A 123 -13.41 20.62 -2.58
C ILE A 123 -14.05 19.65 -1.57
N SER A 124 -14.79 20.16 -0.57
CA SER A 124 -15.56 19.35 0.38
C SER A 124 -16.47 20.24 1.25
N GLY A 125 -17.51 19.69 1.86
CA GLY A 125 -18.35 20.45 2.80
C GLY A 125 -17.63 20.94 4.07
N SER A 126 -16.45 20.37 4.41
CA SER A 126 -15.60 20.87 5.51
C SER A 126 -14.67 22.01 5.08
N HIS A 127 -14.53 22.22 3.78
CA HIS A 127 -13.73 23.28 3.16
C HIS A 127 -14.55 23.87 1.99
N PRO A 128 -15.66 24.56 2.30
CA PRO A 128 -16.53 25.16 1.27
C PRO A 128 -15.77 26.22 0.44
N LYS A 129 -16.35 26.67 -0.67
CA LYS A 129 -15.69 27.69 -1.53
C LYS A 129 -15.28 28.96 -0.77
N ASN A 130 -16.10 29.42 0.16
CA ASN A 130 -15.79 30.58 1.03
C ASN A 130 -14.70 30.31 2.08
N PHE A 131 -14.12 29.11 2.12
CA PHE A 131 -12.91 28.83 2.90
C PHE A 131 -11.66 29.48 2.29
N GLY A 132 -11.66 29.71 0.97
CA GLY A 132 -10.56 30.33 0.23
C GLY A 132 -9.58 29.33 -0.39
N CYS A 133 -9.36 29.41 -1.70
CA CYS A 133 -8.40 28.65 -2.48
C CYS A 133 -6.96 28.84 -1.99
N THR A 134 -6.56 30.09 -1.75
CA THR A 134 -5.18 30.46 -1.37
C THR A 134 -4.77 29.96 0.03
N VAL A 135 -5.75 29.54 0.84
CA VAL A 135 -5.51 28.95 2.16
C VAL A 135 -4.76 27.64 2.05
N CYS A 136 -5.11 26.82 1.06
CA CYS A 136 -4.46 25.54 0.79
C CYS A 136 -3.39 25.66 -0.30
N HIS A 137 -3.68 26.41 -1.36
CA HIS A 137 -2.83 26.46 -2.55
C HIS A 137 -1.75 27.53 -2.49
N GLY A 138 -1.82 28.51 -1.59
CA GLY A 138 -0.99 29.72 -1.67
C GLY A 138 -1.36 30.59 -2.87
N GLY A 139 -0.41 31.39 -3.36
CA GLY A 139 -0.67 32.34 -4.45
C GLY A 139 -1.15 33.71 -3.96
N ASP A 140 -1.33 34.64 -4.90
CA ASP A 140 -1.94 35.95 -4.65
C ASP A 140 -3.40 35.94 -5.09
N GLY A 141 -4.30 35.75 -4.13
CA GLY A 141 -5.73 35.70 -4.38
C GLY A 141 -6.34 37.04 -4.83
N ASN A 142 -5.65 38.17 -4.70
CA ASN A 142 -6.18 39.47 -5.13
C ASN A 142 -5.91 39.77 -6.61
N SER A 143 -4.98 39.04 -7.21
CA SER A 143 -4.60 39.21 -8.60
C SER A 143 -5.53 38.45 -9.55
N VAL A 144 -5.82 39.06 -10.69
CA VAL A 144 -6.42 38.39 -11.86
C VAL A 144 -5.40 38.17 -12.98
N GLU A 145 -4.15 38.60 -12.78
CA GLU A 145 -3.02 38.29 -13.64
C GLU A 145 -2.45 36.93 -13.24
N LYS A 146 -2.38 36.01 -14.21
CA LYS A 146 -2.03 34.60 -14.01
C LYS A 146 -0.67 34.40 -13.34
N GLU A 147 0.35 35.13 -13.77
CA GLU A 147 1.71 35.00 -13.26
C GLU A 147 1.80 35.42 -11.79
N LEU A 148 1.15 36.54 -11.44
CA LEU A 148 1.12 37.05 -10.09
C LEU A 148 0.26 36.18 -9.17
N ALA A 149 -0.93 35.78 -9.63
CA ALA A 149 -1.83 34.89 -8.89
C ALA A 149 -1.16 33.56 -8.53
N HIS A 150 -0.31 33.02 -9.42
CA HIS A 150 0.37 31.73 -9.24
C HIS A 150 1.81 31.81 -8.73
N ALA A 151 2.31 33.01 -8.36
CA ALA A 151 3.71 33.24 -8.02
C ALA A 151 4.17 32.43 -6.79
N THR A 152 3.31 32.31 -5.78
CA THR A 152 3.63 31.72 -4.46
C THR A 152 2.85 30.44 -4.16
N LEU A 153 2.43 29.71 -5.19
CA LEU A 153 1.73 28.43 -5.02
C LEU A 153 2.55 27.44 -4.20
N ILE A 154 1.88 26.70 -3.33
CA ILE A 154 2.43 25.63 -2.48
C ILE A 154 2.32 24.32 -3.24
N TYR A 155 3.46 23.77 -3.66
CA TYR A 155 3.52 22.47 -4.33
C TYR A 155 4.90 21.83 -4.14
N ASP A 156 4.97 20.50 -4.24
CA ASP A 156 6.25 19.79 -4.36
C ASP A 156 6.68 19.78 -5.84
N PRO A 157 7.77 20.46 -6.23
CA PRO A 157 8.24 20.45 -7.62
C PRO A 157 8.67 19.05 -8.09
N ASP A 158 9.09 18.19 -7.16
CA ASP A 158 9.49 16.82 -7.48
C ASP A 158 8.30 15.89 -7.65
N ALA A 159 7.09 16.29 -7.26
CA ALA A 159 5.88 15.46 -7.30
C ALA A 159 5.54 14.99 -8.72
N GLY A 160 5.93 15.76 -9.75
CA GLY A 160 5.48 15.50 -11.12
C GLY A 160 3.98 15.72 -11.31
N THR A 161 3.30 16.27 -10.32
CA THR A 161 1.91 16.73 -10.43
C THR A 161 1.84 18.18 -10.91
N GLY A 162 2.93 18.86 -11.27
CA GLY A 162 2.90 20.31 -11.47
C GLY A 162 2.48 21.09 -10.20
N LYS A 163 1.99 22.33 -10.36
CA LYS A 163 1.65 23.23 -9.25
C LYS A 163 0.30 22.97 -8.55
N ARG A 164 -0.30 21.79 -8.74
CA ARG A 164 -1.70 21.49 -8.36
C ARG A 164 -1.88 20.71 -7.05
N ASN A 165 -0.84 20.07 -6.50
CA ASN A 165 -0.97 19.27 -5.27
C ASN A 165 -0.29 19.93 -4.05
N PRO A 166 -1.04 20.64 -3.19
CA PRO A 166 -0.51 21.20 -1.96
C PRO A 166 -0.39 20.16 -0.83
N SER A 167 -0.83 18.91 -1.02
CA SER A 167 -0.96 17.92 0.05
C SER A 167 0.21 16.92 0.15
N SER A 168 1.24 17.05 -0.69
CA SER A 168 2.46 16.24 -0.60
C SER A 168 3.11 16.41 0.77
N LEU A 169 3.61 15.31 1.34
CA LEU A 169 4.21 15.31 2.67
C LEU A 169 5.47 16.20 2.78
N LYS A 170 6.07 16.63 1.68
CA LYS A 170 7.20 17.57 1.68
C LYS A 170 6.81 19.03 1.89
N VAL A 171 5.56 19.39 1.58
CA VAL A 171 5.07 20.78 1.63
C VAL A 171 3.82 20.95 2.47
N VAL A 172 3.22 19.85 2.94
CA VAL A 172 1.94 19.83 3.64
C VAL A 172 1.92 20.71 4.90
N GLU A 173 3.06 20.92 5.56
CA GLU A 173 3.13 21.86 6.69
C GLU A 173 2.74 23.28 6.30
N LYS A 174 2.97 23.69 5.05
CA LYS A 174 2.63 25.03 4.55
C LYS A 174 1.16 25.17 4.16
N SER A 175 0.45 24.05 3.98
CA SER A 175 -0.95 23.98 3.56
C SER A 175 -1.82 23.40 4.67
N CYS A 176 -2.15 22.10 4.62
CA CYS A 176 -3.05 21.44 5.58
C CYS A 176 -2.50 21.40 7.02
N GLY A 177 -1.17 21.49 7.18
CA GLY A 177 -0.47 21.41 8.46
C GLY A 177 -0.31 22.73 9.20
N GLN A 178 -1.02 23.76 8.80
CA GLN A 178 -1.06 25.03 9.54
C GLN A 178 -1.81 24.88 10.88
N LEU A 179 -1.57 25.83 11.79
CA LEU A 179 -2.22 25.87 13.09
C LEU A 179 -3.75 25.92 12.93
N TYR A 180 -4.46 25.20 13.81
CA TYR A 180 -5.91 25.02 13.82
C TYR A 180 -6.50 24.14 12.70
N CYS A 181 -5.71 23.76 11.69
CA CYS A 181 -6.16 22.90 10.60
C CYS A 181 -6.03 21.40 10.95
N HIS A 182 -4.97 20.75 10.50
CA HIS A 182 -4.66 19.34 10.82
C HIS A 182 -3.35 19.21 11.62
N SER A 183 -3.02 20.27 12.37
CA SER A 183 -1.83 20.35 13.22
C SER A 183 -1.99 21.38 14.35
N GLY A 184 -1.16 21.26 15.39
CA GLY A 184 -1.12 22.19 16.52
C GLY A 184 -2.31 22.07 17.50
N HIS A 185 -3.03 20.94 17.48
CA HIS A 185 -4.11 20.67 18.43
C HIS A 185 -3.57 20.05 19.72
N ALA A 186 -4.21 20.37 20.85
CA ALA A 186 -3.92 19.72 22.13
C ALA A 186 -4.24 18.21 22.10
N GLN A 187 -5.29 17.82 21.38
CA GLN A 187 -5.66 16.43 21.16
C GLN A 187 -4.79 15.82 20.05
N SER A 188 -3.91 14.89 20.41
CA SER A 188 -2.92 14.31 19.49
C SER A 188 -3.52 13.56 18.30
N ASP A 189 -4.74 13.01 18.43
CA ASP A 189 -5.43 12.34 17.34
C ASP A 189 -5.86 13.30 16.21
N ARG A 190 -5.90 14.61 16.46
CA ARG A 190 -6.25 15.64 15.47
C ARG A 190 -5.03 16.16 14.70
N ASN A 191 -3.82 15.86 15.18
CA ASN A 191 -2.57 16.25 14.53
C ASN A 191 -2.21 15.28 13.39
N HIS A 192 -3.04 15.23 12.34
CA HIS A 192 -2.93 14.25 11.27
C HIS A 192 -1.59 14.34 10.53
N ILE A 193 -1.04 15.54 10.36
CA ILE A 193 0.23 15.73 9.63
C ILE A 193 1.38 14.99 10.30
N GLN A 194 1.53 15.16 11.61
CA GLN A 194 2.57 14.48 12.41
C GLN A 194 2.36 12.96 12.38
N ARG A 195 1.12 12.49 12.49
CA ARG A 195 0.80 11.05 12.47
C ARG A 195 1.10 10.40 11.12
N VAL A 196 0.64 11.01 10.02
CA VAL A 196 0.76 10.46 8.66
C VAL A 196 2.22 10.33 8.26
N LYS A 197 3.05 11.32 8.57
CA LYS A 197 4.50 11.27 8.29
C LYS A 197 5.21 10.11 8.99
N LYS A 198 4.75 9.72 10.17
CA LYS A 198 5.28 8.58 10.94
C LYS A 198 4.65 7.23 10.56
N SER A 199 3.62 7.22 9.69
CA SER A 199 2.94 5.99 9.28
C SER A 199 3.83 5.02 8.48
N MET A 200 3.44 3.74 8.45
CA MET A 200 4.15 2.71 7.66
C MET A 200 4.12 2.99 6.15
N MET A 201 3.05 3.62 5.64
CA MET A 201 2.91 3.95 4.22
C MET A 201 3.78 5.16 3.82
N ALA A 202 4.03 6.09 4.75
CA ALA A 202 4.95 7.20 4.51
C ALA A 202 6.42 6.77 4.59
N THR A 203 6.77 5.96 5.60
CA THR A 203 8.18 5.63 5.88
C THR A 203 8.71 4.40 5.14
N LEU A 204 7.85 3.43 4.78
CA LEU A 204 8.21 2.09 4.28
C LEU A 204 9.22 1.32 5.16
N ALA A 205 9.34 1.67 6.44
CA ALA A 205 10.37 1.15 7.35
C ALA A 205 10.43 -0.40 7.37
N GLY A 206 9.26 -1.06 7.36
CA GLY A 206 9.17 -2.52 7.39
C GLY A 206 9.61 -3.23 6.11
N VAL A 207 9.33 -2.64 4.94
CA VAL A 207 9.76 -3.17 3.64
C VAL A 207 11.28 -3.00 3.49
N ILE A 208 11.77 -1.81 3.83
CA ILE A 208 13.20 -1.47 3.76
C ILE A 208 14.01 -2.39 4.66
N SER A 209 13.68 -2.44 5.94
CA SER A 209 14.38 -3.30 6.92
C SER A 209 14.24 -4.77 6.59
N GLY A 210 13.08 -5.20 6.06
CA GLY A 210 12.84 -6.56 5.62
C GLY A 210 13.85 -7.03 4.58
N LEU A 211 13.98 -6.30 3.46
CA LEU A 211 14.91 -6.66 2.40
C LEU A 211 16.36 -6.50 2.84
N ARG A 212 16.69 -5.36 3.48
CA ARG A 212 18.06 -5.10 3.90
C ARG A 212 18.57 -6.17 4.87
N TYR A 213 17.75 -6.60 5.82
CA TYR A 213 18.13 -7.67 6.73
C TYR A 213 18.28 -9.00 5.98
N GLN A 214 17.30 -9.34 5.15
CA GLN A 214 17.30 -10.59 4.41
C GLN A 214 18.51 -10.73 3.48
N TRP A 215 19.04 -9.60 2.96
CA TRP A 215 20.19 -9.55 2.06
C TRP A 215 21.49 -9.10 2.73
N SER A 216 21.57 -9.14 4.07
CA SER A 216 22.75 -8.74 4.85
C SER A 216 23.25 -7.31 4.57
N ALA A 217 22.37 -6.42 4.12
CA ALA A 217 22.62 -4.98 4.05
C ALA A 217 22.49 -4.30 5.43
N GLN A 218 21.89 -4.98 6.41
CA GLN A 218 21.89 -4.58 7.82
C GLN A 218 21.95 -5.84 8.71
N SER A 219 22.50 -5.70 9.92
CA SER A 219 22.67 -6.80 10.87
C SER A 219 21.38 -7.16 11.64
N GLY A 220 20.63 -6.14 12.08
CA GLY A 220 19.41 -6.30 12.88
C GLY A 220 18.13 -6.44 12.05
N ARG A 221 17.06 -6.96 12.66
CA ARG A 221 15.72 -7.06 12.05
C ARG A 221 14.94 -5.74 12.10
N GLU A 222 15.29 -4.88 13.05
CA GLU A 222 14.63 -3.60 13.27
C GLU A 222 14.95 -2.60 12.17
N ALA A 223 14.10 -1.58 12.03
CA ALA A 223 14.25 -0.60 10.99
C ALA A 223 15.21 0.50 11.44
N ILE A 224 16.24 0.71 10.63
CA ILE A 224 17.18 1.83 10.79
C ILE A 224 16.81 2.95 9.81
N TYR A 225 16.18 2.60 8.69
CA TYR A 225 15.99 3.49 7.55
C TYR A 225 14.53 3.59 7.12
N GLY A 226 14.13 4.79 6.70
CA GLY A 226 12.90 5.10 5.99
C GLY A 226 13.17 5.65 4.59
N VAL A 227 12.09 5.96 3.84
CA VAL A 227 12.17 6.70 2.57
C VAL A 227 12.87 8.05 2.76
N SER A 228 12.65 8.68 3.91
CA SER A 228 13.33 9.90 4.34
C SER A 228 13.60 9.81 5.83
N ALA A 229 14.58 10.59 6.30
CA ALA A 229 14.87 10.69 7.72
C ALA A 229 13.68 11.31 8.46
N ILE A 230 13.38 10.78 9.63
CA ILE A 230 12.32 11.28 10.51
C ILE A 230 12.66 10.93 11.95
N VAL A 231 12.41 11.85 12.87
CA VAL A 231 12.61 11.66 14.31
C VAL A 231 11.26 11.73 15.00
N ASP A 232 11.11 10.96 16.07
CA ASP A 232 9.99 11.11 16.96
C ASP A 232 10.23 12.29 17.92
N GLU A 233 9.56 13.41 17.67
CA GLU A 233 9.76 14.67 18.41
C GLU A 233 8.83 14.83 19.62
N ASP A 234 7.78 14.01 19.76
CA ASP A 234 6.82 14.16 20.86
C ASP A 234 7.27 13.44 22.15
N GLY A 235 8.37 12.68 22.08
CA GLY A 235 8.99 11.99 23.21
C GLY A 235 8.21 10.79 23.74
N GLN A 236 7.03 10.49 23.19
CA GLN A 236 6.21 9.34 23.60
C GLN A 236 6.56 8.12 22.73
N VAL A 237 7.71 7.50 22.97
CA VAL A 237 8.15 6.32 22.20
C VAL A 237 7.88 5.04 23.00
N PRO A 238 6.76 4.32 22.79
CA PRO A 238 6.48 3.09 23.51
C PRO A 238 7.36 1.95 22.97
N VAL A 239 8.63 1.91 23.39
CA VAL A 239 9.63 0.92 22.94
C VAL A 239 9.15 -0.52 23.18
N GLU A 240 8.42 -0.77 24.27
CA GLU A 240 7.81 -2.08 24.57
C GLU A 240 6.78 -2.53 23.53
N GLN A 241 6.20 -1.59 22.78
CA GLN A 241 5.28 -1.86 21.67
C GLN A 241 6.02 -1.93 20.31
N GLY A 242 7.34 -1.76 20.32
CA GLY A 242 8.20 -1.77 19.14
C GLY A 242 8.27 -0.44 18.40
N ALA A 243 7.96 0.67 19.08
CA ALA A 243 8.14 2.01 18.53
C ALA A 243 9.62 2.40 18.47
N LEU A 244 9.97 3.23 17.49
CA LEU A 244 11.33 3.67 17.19
C LEU A 244 11.47 5.18 17.47
N PRO A 245 12.62 5.64 17.99
CA PRO A 245 12.86 7.06 18.22
C PRO A 245 13.13 7.84 16.91
N GLY A 246 13.46 7.15 15.83
CA GLY A 246 13.75 7.77 14.55
C GLY A 246 14.16 6.77 13.48
N LEU A 247 14.22 7.25 12.24
CA LEU A 247 14.70 6.54 11.07
C LEU A 247 15.64 7.46 10.30
N ASP A 248 16.74 6.90 9.80
CA ASP A 248 17.64 7.56 8.87
C ASP A 248 17.08 7.49 7.43
N THR A 249 17.60 8.32 6.53
CA THR A 249 17.32 8.16 5.09
C THR A 249 18.03 6.91 4.57
N LEU A 250 17.33 6.10 3.77
CA LEU A 250 17.92 4.94 3.09
C LEU A 250 19.25 5.31 2.41
N PRO A 251 20.36 4.57 2.61
CA PRO A 251 21.61 4.78 1.89
C PRO A 251 21.44 4.63 0.37
N LEU A 252 22.25 5.33 -0.41
CA LEU A 252 22.37 5.13 -1.87
C LEU A 252 23.19 3.87 -2.16
N PHE A 253 22.97 3.25 -3.32
CA PHE A 253 23.84 2.17 -3.77
C PHE A 253 25.17 2.74 -4.30
N SER A 254 25.15 3.79 -5.11
CA SER A 254 26.33 4.52 -5.56
C SER A 254 26.14 6.05 -5.51
N PRO A 255 27.22 6.86 -5.56
CA PRO A 255 27.11 8.32 -5.65
C PRO A 255 26.32 8.80 -6.88
N LEU A 256 26.41 8.06 -8.00
CA LEU A 256 25.70 8.36 -9.25
C LEU A 256 24.19 8.34 -9.07
N ASP A 257 23.66 7.43 -8.24
CA ASP A 257 22.22 7.36 -7.95
C ASP A 257 21.70 8.67 -7.31
N GLY A 258 22.55 9.41 -6.59
CA GLY A 258 22.22 10.71 -5.98
C GLY A 258 22.36 11.90 -6.94
N GLN A 259 23.23 11.81 -7.94
CA GLN A 259 23.42 12.84 -8.97
C GLN A 259 22.31 12.81 -10.02
N GLU A 260 21.82 11.62 -10.39
CA GLU A 260 20.72 11.46 -11.36
C GLU A 260 19.35 11.88 -10.82
N LYS A 261 19.15 11.84 -9.50
CA LYS A 261 17.90 12.25 -8.82
C LYS A 261 18.21 12.93 -7.48
N PRO A 262 18.47 14.25 -7.48
CA PRO A 262 18.82 15.00 -6.27
C PRO A 262 17.78 14.86 -5.14
N SER A 263 16.51 14.69 -5.50
CA SER A 263 15.40 14.47 -4.57
C SER A 263 15.48 13.17 -3.75
N LEU A 264 16.36 12.22 -4.12
CA LEU A 264 16.62 10.99 -3.36
C LEU A 264 17.56 11.18 -2.16
N THR A 265 18.23 12.33 -2.06
CA THR A 265 19.22 12.59 -1.00
C THR A 265 18.61 13.17 0.27
N GLY A 266 17.34 13.62 0.23
CA GLY A 266 16.77 14.47 1.27
C GLY A 266 17.63 15.75 1.44
N LYS A 267 17.27 16.66 2.34
CA LYS A 267 18.09 17.85 2.63
C LYS A 267 19.39 17.51 3.40
N ALA A 268 19.98 16.33 3.23
CA ALA A 268 21.17 15.89 3.98
C ALA A 268 22.42 15.86 3.10
N LYS A 269 23.43 16.63 3.53
CA LYS A 269 24.84 16.52 3.13
C LYS A 269 25.28 15.06 3.05
N ALA A 270 25.97 14.68 1.96
CA ALA A 270 26.62 13.39 1.73
C ALA A 270 25.75 12.15 2.07
N ALA A 271 24.73 11.88 1.24
CA ALA A 271 23.96 10.65 1.34
C ALA A 271 24.89 9.42 1.46
N ARG A 272 24.71 8.62 2.52
CA ARG A 272 25.54 7.44 2.80
C ARG A 272 25.49 6.49 1.61
N VAL A 273 26.63 5.96 1.18
CA VAL A 273 26.73 4.99 0.07
C VAL A 273 27.00 3.61 0.64
N SER A 274 26.06 2.67 0.49
CA SER A 274 26.19 1.31 1.03
C SER A 274 26.84 0.32 0.09
N ARG A 275 26.80 0.58 -1.24
CA ARG A 275 27.13 -0.39 -2.31
C ARG A 275 26.36 -1.71 -2.24
N ASN A 276 25.28 -1.77 -1.48
CA ASN A 276 24.45 -2.96 -1.38
C ASN A 276 23.26 -2.87 -2.35
N ILE A 277 23.14 -3.86 -3.24
CA ILE A 277 22.11 -3.87 -4.30
C ILE A 277 20.69 -3.76 -3.76
N ALA A 278 20.44 -4.17 -2.51
CA ALA A 278 19.14 -4.00 -1.85
C ALA A 278 18.62 -2.56 -1.93
N ASP A 279 19.49 -1.56 -1.80
CA ASP A 279 19.09 -0.15 -1.76
C ASP A 279 18.65 0.40 -3.10
N ARG A 280 19.27 -0.10 -4.18
CA ARG A 280 18.84 0.19 -5.54
C ARG A 280 17.55 -0.56 -5.86
N THR A 281 17.44 -1.82 -5.45
CA THR A 281 16.22 -2.63 -5.64
C THR A 281 15.01 -2.01 -4.94
N LEU A 282 15.15 -1.59 -3.68
CA LEU A 282 14.09 -0.92 -2.92
C LEU A 282 13.57 0.33 -3.64
N ARG A 283 14.47 1.22 -4.08
CA ARG A 283 14.09 2.45 -4.78
C ARG A 283 13.44 2.18 -6.14
N LYS A 284 13.95 1.24 -6.92
CA LYS A 284 13.46 0.98 -8.27
C LYS A 284 12.14 0.18 -8.29
N LYS A 285 11.93 -0.74 -7.34
CA LYS A 285 10.77 -1.65 -7.34
C LYS A 285 9.75 -1.38 -6.24
N CYS A 286 10.19 -1.06 -5.03
CA CYS A 286 9.31 -1.04 -3.85
C CYS A 286 8.75 0.35 -3.56
N PHE A 287 9.44 1.41 -3.98
CA PHE A 287 9.04 2.79 -3.70
C PHE A 287 7.92 3.30 -4.62
N GLN A 288 7.34 2.47 -5.49
CA GLN A 288 6.18 2.83 -6.33
C GLN A 288 4.87 2.91 -5.54
N CYS A 289 4.85 2.42 -4.29
CA CYS A 289 3.67 2.33 -3.44
C CYS A 289 3.73 3.20 -2.17
N HIS A 290 4.84 3.93 -1.90
CA HIS A 290 4.87 4.81 -0.72
C HIS A 290 3.93 5.99 -0.91
N LEU A 291 3.39 6.54 0.18
CA LEU A 291 2.30 7.51 0.14
C LEU A 291 2.62 8.78 -0.69
N ASP A 292 3.87 9.22 -0.67
CA ASP A 292 4.36 10.39 -1.41
C ASP A 292 5.09 10.01 -2.72
N SER A 293 4.86 8.82 -3.27
CA SER A 293 5.54 8.37 -4.52
C SER A 293 4.79 8.76 -5.77
N LYS A 294 5.52 8.93 -6.88
CA LYS A 294 4.89 9.03 -8.20
C LYS A 294 4.24 7.70 -8.59
N PRO A 295 3.06 7.71 -9.21
CA PRO A 295 2.48 6.49 -9.76
C PRO A 295 3.35 5.91 -10.89
N ALA A 296 3.17 4.62 -11.17
CA ALA A 296 3.81 3.99 -12.32
C ALA A 296 3.24 4.58 -13.64
N PRO A 297 4.00 4.52 -14.75
CA PRO A 297 3.48 4.93 -16.06
C PRO A 297 2.15 4.25 -16.39
N GLY A 298 1.15 5.05 -16.81
CA GLY A 298 -0.21 4.57 -17.10
C GLY A 298 -1.12 4.43 -15.89
N GLU A 299 -0.65 4.72 -14.67
CA GLU A 299 -1.46 4.77 -13.46
C GLU A 299 -1.64 6.22 -13.00
N PHE A 300 -2.81 6.54 -12.44
CA PHE A 300 -3.15 7.90 -12.02
C PHE A 300 -3.57 7.91 -10.55
N ARG A 301 -2.80 8.66 -9.75
CA ARG A 301 -3.10 9.03 -8.36
C ARG A 301 -2.24 10.20 -7.94
N SER A 302 -2.65 10.86 -6.86
CA SER A 302 -1.88 11.94 -6.24
C SER A 302 -0.86 11.39 -5.23
N GLN A 303 -0.29 12.29 -4.44
CA GLN A 303 0.70 12.05 -3.39
C GLN A 303 0.25 12.69 -2.08
N GLY A 304 0.74 12.17 -0.96
CA GLY A 304 0.43 12.68 0.37
C GLY A 304 -1.04 12.44 0.73
N CYS A 305 -1.73 13.45 1.25
CA CYS A 305 -3.12 13.28 1.70
C CYS A 305 -4.07 13.00 0.52
N ALA A 306 -3.87 13.69 -0.60
CA ALA A 306 -4.68 13.51 -1.81
C ALA A 306 -4.51 12.12 -2.45
N ALA A 307 -3.47 11.35 -2.10
CA ALA A 307 -3.30 9.98 -2.59
C ALA A 307 -4.46 9.05 -2.18
N CYS A 308 -5.12 9.33 -1.05
CA CYS A 308 -6.27 8.58 -0.56
C CYS A 308 -7.58 9.38 -0.59
N HIS A 309 -7.49 10.71 -0.55
CA HIS A 309 -8.65 11.57 -0.44
C HIS A 309 -9.11 12.17 -1.77
N SER A 310 -8.34 12.07 -2.86
CA SER A 310 -8.74 12.55 -4.19
C SER A 310 -8.93 11.38 -5.16
N ILE A 311 -10.02 11.42 -5.93
CA ILE A 311 -10.38 10.35 -6.87
C ILE A 311 -9.85 10.67 -8.26
N TYR A 312 -9.18 9.68 -8.86
CA TYR A 312 -8.74 9.70 -10.25
C TYR A 312 -9.54 8.68 -11.04
N SER A 313 -9.88 9.02 -12.28
CA SER A 313 -10.43 8.09 -13.25
C SER A 313 -9.32 7.26 -13.88
N THR A 314 -9.68 6.12 -14.45
CA THR A 314 -8.74 5.19 -15.11
C THR A 314 -8.07 5.82 -16.34
N ASP A 315 -8.74 6.77 -17.00
CA ASP A 315 -8.21 7.56 -18.12
C ASP A 315 -7.25 8.69 -17.67
N GLY A 316 -7.27 9.04 -16.38
CA GLY A 316 -6.49 10.13 -15.79
C GLY A 316 -6.95 11.53 -16.19
N LEU A 317 -8.16 11.68 -16.73
CA LEU A 317 -8.71 12.93 -17.25
C LEU A 317 -9.57 13.67 -16.22
N TYR A 318 -9.53 14.99 -16.29
CA TYR A 318 -10.46 15.85 -15.55
C TYR A 318 -11.87 15.76 -16.16
N LYS A 319 -12.88 15.70 -15.29
CA LYS A 319 -14.30 15.57 -15.65
C LYS A 319 -15.15 16.68 -15.04
N GLY A 320 -14.50 17.70 -14.48
CA GLY A 320 -15.15 18.82 -13.82
C GLY A 320 -15.50 19.98 -14.74
N GLY A 321 -15.97 21.07 -14.14
CA GLY A 321 -16.49 22.26 -14.83
C GLY A 321 -15.48 23.37 -15.10
N ASP A 322 -14.30 23.33 -14.47
CA ASP A 322 -13.27 24.35 -14.61
C ASP A 322 -12.65 24.36 -16.02
N PRO A 323 -12.82 25.42 -16.83
CA PRO A 323 -12.35 25.49 -18.21
C PRO A 323 -10.81 25.58 -18.30
N THR A 324 -10.13 25.97 -17.22
CA THR A 324 -8.67 26.13 -17.17
C THR A 324 -7.94 24.79 -17.02
N ILE A 325 -8.66 23.74 -16.60
CA ILE A 325 -8.13 22.40 -16.43
C ILE A 325 -8.44 21.58 -17.68
N SER A 326 -7.41 21.11 -18.36
CA SER A 326 -7.58 20.35 -19.60
C SER A 326 -8.36 19.05 -19.38
N ALA A 327 -9.46 18.89 -20.12
CA ALA A 327 -10.24 17.65 -20.17
C ALA A 327 -9.58 16.52 -20.99
N THR A 328 -8.48 16.82 -21.70
CA THR A 328 -7.80 15.86 -22.59
C THR A 328 -6.37 15.52 -22.14
N GLU A 329 -5.77 16.37 -21.30
CA GLU A 329 -4.49 16.07 -20.64
C GLU A 329 -4.69 15.03 -19.54
N LYS A 330 -3.80 14.03 -19.50
CA LYS A 330 -3.82 13.00 -18.45
C LYS A 330 -3.06 13.47 -17.20
N GLY A 331 -3.37 12.85 -16.07
CA GLY A 331 -2.69 13.12 -14.79
C GLY A 331 -3.41 14.15 -13.92
N HIS A 332 -4.71 14.34 -14.15
CA HIS A 332 -5.60 15.17 -13.34
C HIS A 332 -6.59 14.29 -12.56
N PRO A 333 -6.98 14.69 -11.33
CA PRO A 333 -8.08 14.03 -10.64
C PRO A 333 -9.37 14.21 -11.44
N SER A 334 -10.37 13.34 -11.23
CA SER A 334 -11.63 13.46 -11.98
C SER A 334 -12.37 14.76 -11.67
N PHE A 335 -12.27 15.25 -10.44
CA PHE A 335 -12.88 16.50 -9.99
C PHE A 335 -11.97 17.16 -8.96
N HIS A 336 -12.12 18.47 -8.76
CA HIS A 336 -11.53 19.17 -7.62
C HIS A 336 -12.33 18.84 -6.34
N LYS A 337 -12.27 17.58 -5.89
CA LYS A 337 -13.00 17.07 -4.71
C LYS A 337 -12.12 16.18 -3.82
N MET A 338 -12.33 16.29 -2.51
CA MET A 338 -11.75 15.41 -1.49
C MET A 338 -12.84 14.70 -0.69
N THR A 339 -12.65 13.40 -0.42
CA THR A 339 -13.62 12.60 0.35
C THR A 339 -13.04 12.19 1.70
N ALA A 340 -13.78 12.41 2.79
CA ALA A 340 -13.38 11.95 4.12
C ALA A 340 -13.41 10.41 4.23
N LEU A 341 -14.39 9.78 3.58
CA LEU A 341 -14.54 8.32 3.50
C LEU A 341 -14.06 7.81 2.15
N THR A 342 -12.82 7.33 2.13
CA THR A 342 -12.15 6.80 0.94
C THR A 342 -12.81 5.49 0.46
N PRO A 343 -13.14 5.35 -0.83
CA PRO A 343 -13.62 4.08 -1.37
C PRO A 343 -12.50 3.02 -1.40
N THR A 344 -12.88 1.74 -1.25
CA THR A 344 -11.94 0.60 -1.30
C THR A 344 -11.07 0.60 -2.57
N LEU A 345 -11.57 1.09 -3.72
CA LEU A 345 -10.81 1.20 -4.97
C LEU A 345 -9.50 2.01 -4.82
N LEU A 346 -9.46 3.06 -4.00
CA LEU A 346 -8.24 3.84 -3.81
C LEU A 346 -7.18 3.07 -3.01
N CYS A 347 -7.59 2.18 -2.11
CA CYS A 347 -6.68 1.31 -1.37
C CYS A 347 -5.96 0.34 -2.32
N THR A 348 -6.70 -0.22 -3.29
CA THR A 348 -6.21 -1.26 -4.20
C THR A 348 -5.30 -0.73 -5.31
N GLN A 349 -5.21 0.60 -5.50
CA GLN A 349 -4.20 1.22 -6.37
C GLN A 349 -2.78 0.94 -5.87
N CYS A 350 -2.57 0.84 -4.56
CA CYS A 350 -1.29 0.43 -3.96
C CYS A 350 -1.33 -1.04 -3.51
N HIS A 351 -2.43 -1.49 -2.90
CA HIS A 351 -2.63 -2.87 -2.44
C HIS A 351 -3.17 -3.78 -3.53
N LYS A 352 -2.50 -3.81 -4.69
CA LYS A 352 -2.95 -4.48 -5.91
C LYS A 352 -3.21 -5.97 -5.72
N ALA A 353 -2.41 -6.65 -4.91
CA ALA A 353 -2.60 -8.07 -4.65
C ALA A 353 -3.97 -8.36 -4.03
N THR A 354 -4.41 -7.52 -3.08
CA THR A 354 -5.74 -7.62 -2.47
C THR A 354 -6.83 -7.25 -3.46
N GLY A 355 -6.64 -6.19 -4.27
CA GLY A 355 -7.63 -5.77 -5.27
C GLY A 355 -7.83 -6.74 -6.43
N MET A 356 -6.75 -7.37 -6.91
CA MET A 356 -6.81 -8.41 -7.92
C MET A 356 -7.49 -9.67 -7.37
N ALA A 357 -7.15 -10.08 -6.14
CA ALA A 357 -7.82 -11.18 -5.48
C ALA A 357 -9.33 -10.94 -5.32
N GLN A 358 -9.74 -9.70 -5.02
CA GLN A 358 -11.16 -9.33 -4.97
C GLN A 358 -11.85 -9.43 -6.33
N LYS A 359 -11.18 -9.03 -7.42
CA LYS A 359 -11.74 -9.12 -8.78
C LYS A 359 -11.88 -10.56 -9.24
N GLU A 360 -10.83 -11.38 -9.09
CA GLU A 360 -10.84 -12.79 -9.48
C GLU A 360 -11.94 -13.57 -8.72
N ALA A 361 -12.10 -13.32 -7.41
CA ALA A 361 -13.17 -13.94 -6.63
C ALA A 361 -14.58 -13.55 -7.09
N ASN A 362 -14.78 -12.32 -7.57
CA ASN A 362 -16.08 -11.85 -8.09
C ASN A 362 -16.38 -12.41 -9.49
N GLU A 363 -15.36 -12.71 -10.28
CA GLU A 363 -15.52 -13.31 -11.62
C GLU A 363 -15.83 -14.81 -11.53
N GLU A 364 -15.22 -15.55 -10.59
CA GLU A 364 -15.48 -16.99 -10.38
C GLU A 364 -16.90 -17.30 -9.88
N THR A 365 -17.54 -16.38 -9.13
CA THR A 365 -18.94 -16.55 -8.71
C THR A 365 -19.96 -16.57 -9.86
N ASN A 366 -19.53 -16.24 -11.08
CA ASN A 366 -20.38 -16.24 -12.28
C ASN A 366 -20.22 -17.48 -13.18
N THR A 367 -19.47 -18.51 -12.77
CA THR A 367 -19.28 -19.73 -13.57
C THR A 367 -19.88 -20.97 -12.90
N ASP A 368 -20.76 -21.66 -13.64
CA ASP A 368 -21.56 -22.79 -13.17
C ASP A 368 -20.72 -23.99 -12.73
N GLY A 369 -21.20 -24.62 -11.66
CA GLY A 369 -20.48 -25.65 -10.92
C GLY A 369 -20.26 -26.94 -11.69
N THR A 370 -19.00 -27.35 -11.82
CA THR A 370 -18.58 -28.76 -11.79
C THR A 370 -17.07 -28.85 -11.59
N SER A 371 -16.61 -29.21 -10.39
CA SER A 371 -15.32 -29.87 -10.25
C SER A 371 -15.33 -30.86 -9.08
N THR A 372 -14.74 -32.00 -9.37
CA THR A 372 -14.83 -33.28 -8.66
C THR A 372 -14.01 -33.31 -7.37
N ALA A 373 -14.45 -34.19 -6.47
CA ALA A 373 -14.01 -34.33 -5.09
C ALA A 373 -12.54 -34.77 -4.96
N LEU A 374 -11.67 -33.85 -4.52
CA LEU A 374 -10.47 -34.06 -3.69
C LEU A 374 -9.86 -32.67 -3.41
N SER A 375 -10.59 -31.74 -2.78
CA SER A 375 -10.11 -30.35 -2.70
C SER A 375 -10.55 -29.61 -1.44
N PHE A 376 -9.55 -29.05 -0.76
CA PHE A 376 -9.76 -27.91 0.14
C PHE A 376 -10.31 -26.72 -0.64
N PRO A 377 -11.19 -25.89 -0.04
CA PRO A 377 -11.51 -24.59 -0.63
C PRO A 377 -10.24 -23.73 -0.68
N GLY A 378 -9.87 -23.25 -1.88
CA GLY A 378 -8.73 -22.33 -2.06
C GLY A 378 -7.40 -22.97 -2.51
N ALA A 379 -7.38 -24.26 -2.87
CA ALA A 379 -6.23 -24.83 -3.57
C ALA A 379 -6.20 -24.31 -5.02
N GLY A 380 -5.52 -23.19 -5.24
CA GLY A 380 -5.38 -22.56 -6.55
C GLY A 380 -6.53 -21.63 -6.97
N GLN A 381 -7.53 -21.41 -6.11
CA GLN A 381 -8.66 -20.49 -6.35
C GLN A 381 -8.71 -19.37 -5.31
N VAL A 382 -9.09 -18.18 -5.75
CA VAL A 382 -9.17 -17.01 -4.88
C VAL A 382 -10.57 -16.90 -4.29
N LEU A 383 -10.67 -17.18 -2.99
CA LEU A 383 -11.90 -16.97 -2.23
C LEU A 383 -11.91 -15.61 -1.56
N GLN A 384 -13.03 -14.89 -1.67
CA GLN A 384 -13.21 -13.59 -1.05
C GLN A 384 -13.25 -13.68 0.48
N ASP A 385 -12.68 -12.68 1.15
CA ASP A 385 -12.78 -12.55 2.61
C ASP A 385 -14.25 -12.42 3.03
N VAL A 386 -14.66 -13.19 4.03
CA VAL A 386 -16.05 -13.23 4.52
C VAL A 386 -16.56 -11.87 5.01
N HIS A 387 -15.68 -10.99 5.51
CA HIS A 387 -16.11 -9.65 5.94
C HIS A 387 -16.42 -8.78 4.72
N PHE A 388 -15.59 -8.87 3.69
CA PHE A 388 -15.80 -8.13 2.44
C PHE A 388 -17.03 -8.67 1.69
N GLU A 389 -17.19 -10.00 1.61
CA GLU A 389 -18.41 -10.65 1.08
C GLU A 389 -19.68 -10.18 1.81
N LYS A 390 -19.54 -9.88 3.11
CA LYS A 390 -20.63 -9.35 3.94
C LYS A 390 -20.92 -7.87 3.72
N GLY A 391 -20.11 -7.13 2.97
CA GLY A 391 -20.30 -5.71 2.69
C GLY A 391 -19.36 -4.76 3.44
N PHE A 392 -18.32 -5.27 4.11
CA PHE A 392 -17.34 -4.40 4.79
C PHE A 392 -16.43 -3.72 3.76
N ASP A 393 -16.20 -2.42 3.98
CA ASP A 393 -15.11 -1.69 3.35
C ASP A 393 -13.81 -1.85 4.17
N CYS A 394 -12.66 -1.57 3.55
CA CYS A 394 -11.36 -1.65 4.23
C CYS A 394 -11.32 -0.81 5.51
N ILE A 395 -11.96 0.37 5.49
CA ILE A 395 -12.02 1.32 6.61
C ILE A 395 -12.91 0.87 7.77
N ASP A 396 -13.76 -0.15 7.59
CA ASP A 396 -14.60 -0.67 8.66
C ASP A 396 -13.79 -1.49 9.66
N CYS A 397 -12.69 -2.08 9.21
CA CYS A 397 -11.68 -2.73 10.04
C CYS A 397 -10.52 -1.78 10.32
N HIS A 398 -9.86 -1.24 9.29
CA HIS A 398 -8.68 -0.40 9.47
C HIS A 398 -9.04 0.99 10.03
N THR A 399 -8.58 1.26 11.25
CA THR A 399 -8.84 2.54 11.92
C THR A 399 -7.99 3.66 11.31
N GLN A 400 -8.33 4.91 11.64
CA GLN A 400 -7.47 6.04 11.26
C GLN A 400 -6.05 5.95 11.85
N PHE A 401 -5.84 5.18 12.92
CA PHE A 401 -4.53 4.99 13.53
C PHE A 401 -3.71 3.91 12.81
N ASP A 402 -4.38 2.88 12.29
CA ASP A 402 -3.75 1.88 11.44
C ASP A 402 -3.31 2.47 10.09
N ILE A 403 -4.17 3.31 9.50
CA ILE A 403 -3.96 3.89 8.15
C ILE A 403 -3.08 5.12 8.23
N MET A 404 -3.50 6.14 8.98
CA MET A 404 -2.84 7.45 9.02
C MET A 404 -1.77 7.54 10.12
N GLY A 405 -1.44 6.43 10.78
CA GLY A 405 -0.47 6.38 11.87
C GLY A 405 -1.06 6.86 13.20
N ASP A 406 -0.40 6.51 14.30
CA ASP A 406 -0.84 6.84 15.65
C ASP A 406 0.07 7.81 16.40
N GLY A 407 1.00 8.42 15.66
CA GLY A 407 2.01 9.30 16.22
C GLY A 407 3.32 8.60 16.52
N ASN A 408 3.42 7.27 16.37
CA ASN A 408 4.67 6.54 16.60
C ASN A 408 5.27 5.99 15.30
N LEU A 409 6.60 5.90 15.26
CA LEU A 409 7.33 5.18 14.22
C LEU A 409 7.43 3.70 14.58
N TYR A 410 7.11 2.81 13.65
CA TYR A 410 7.23 1.36 13.88
C TYR A 410 8.16 0.70 12.86
N SER A 411 8.84 -0.35 13.30
CA SER A 411 9.68 -1.15 12.39
C SER A 411 8.84 -2.03 11.46
N LYS A 412 7.73 -2.60 11.94
CA LYS A 412 6.94 -3.62 11.24
C LYS A 412 5.44 -3.35 11.37
N GLN A 413 4.68 -3.72 10.35
CA GLN A 413 3.22 -3.54 10.30
C GLN A 413 2.50 -4.16 11.51
N TYR A 414 2.93 -5.31 12.00
CA TYR A 414 2.26 -5.98 13.13
C TYR A 414 2.37 -5.21 14.45
N GLN A 415 3.30 -4.26 14.56
CA GLN A 415 3.46 -3.37 15.72
C GLN A 415 2.45 -2.21 15.62
N ALA A 416 2.32 -1.62 14.43
CA ALA A 416 1.43 -0.49 14.17
C ALA A 416 -0.07 -0.84 14.21
N VAL A 417 -0.46 -1.99 13.66
CA VAL A 417 -1.88 -2.35 13.53
C VAL A 417 -2.49 -2.70 14.89
N GLU A 418 -3.58 -2.05 15.29
CA GLU A 418 -4.25 -2.27 16.58
C GLU A 418 -5.35 -3.34 16.54
N ILE A 419 -5.98 -3.54 15.38
CA ILE A 419 -7.13 -4.42 15.24
C ILE A 419 -6.73 -5.89 15.21
N ARG A 420 -7.52 -6.73 15.89
CA ARG A 420 -7.37 -8.19 15.98
C ARG A 420 -8.74 -8.87 15.84
N CYS A 421 -8.73 -10.15 15.50
CA CYS A 421 -9.97 -10.95 15.51
C CYS A 421 -10.64 -10.90 16.89
N GLU A 422 -9.84 -11.02 17.96
CA GLU A 422 -10.32 -10.99 19.34
C GLU A 422 -10.86 -9.62 19.77
N THR A 423 -10.54 -8.54 19.02
CA THR A 423 -11.08 -7.20 19.28
C THR A 423 -12.60 -7.18 19.17
N CYS A 424 -13.17 -7.80 18.13
CA CYS A 424 -14.61 -7.78 17.91
C CYS A 424 -15.28 -9.11 18.29
N HIS A 425 -14.59 -10.24 18.14
CA HIS A 425 -15.17 -11.56 18.39
C HIS A 425 -14.93 -12.09 19.81
N GLY A 426 -14.00 -11.49 20.56
CA GLY A 426 -13.50 -12.01 21.83
C GLY A 426 -12.66 -13.27 21.64
N ASP A 427 -12.56 -14.07 22.69
CA ASP A 427 -11.99 -15.41 22.63
C ASP A 427 -12.90 -16.43 23.33
N SER A 428 -12.41 -17.65 23.54
CA SER A 428 -13.22 -18.70 24.18
C SER A 428 -13.43 -18.52 25.68
N GLU A 429 -12.73 -17.58 26.33
CA GLU A 429 -12.88 -17.24 27.76
C GLU A 429 -13.51 -15.88 28.01
N SER A 430 -13.23 -14.90 27.15
CA SER A 430 -13.51 -13.49 27.38
C SER A 430 -14.29 -12.88 26.23
N LEU A 431 -15.19 -11.96 26.58
CA LEU A 431 -15.80 -11.05 25.61
C LEU A 431 -14.79 -9.94 25.26
N PRO A 432 -14.99 -9.25 24.14
CA PRO A 432 -14.30 -8.01 23.85
C PRO A 432 -14.32 -7.00 25.00
N LEU A 433 -13.23 -6.24 25.11
CA LEU A 433 -13.15 -5.10 26.02
C LEU A 433 -14.02 -3.94 25.52
N THR A 434 -14.61 -3.22 26.46
CA THR A 434 -15.56 -2.15 26.18
C THR A 434 -15.36 -0.97 27.12
N GLU A 435 -15.69 0.23 26.64
CA GLU A 435 -15.72 1.45 27.46
C GLU A 435 -16.91 2.32 27.04
N GLU A 436 -17.53 2.99 28.01
CA GLU A 436 -18.62 3.92 27.76
C GLU A 436 -18.08 5.29 27.31
N VAL A 437 -18.78 5.95 26.40
CA VAL A 437 -18.48 7.33 26.01
C VAL A 437 -19.04 8.26 27.07
N THR A 438 -18.16 8.92 27.82
CA THR A 438 -18.54 9.87 28.87
C THR A 438 -18.33 11.33 28.48
N ASP A 439 -17.40 11.59 27.56
CA ASP A 439 -17.07 12.94 27.08
C ASP A 439 -17.87 13.25 25.79
N PRO A 440 -18.68 14.31 25.75
CA PRO A 440 -19.35 14.74 24.51
C PRO A 440 -18.38 15.13 23.38
N ASN A 441 -17.13 15.46 23.72
CA ASN A 441 -16.07 15.75 22.75
C ASN A 441 -15.21 14.53 22.39
N ASP A 442 -15.61 13.32 22.83
CA ASP A 442 -14.88 12.08 22.49
C ASP A 442 -14.80 11.94 20.96
N ARG A 443 -13.62 11.54 20.49
CA ARG A 443 -13.33 11.31 19.07
C ARG A 443 -14.38 10.43 18.39
N VAL A 444 -14.94 9.42 19.08
CA VAL A 444 -15.93 8.54 18.44
C VAL A 444 -17.22 9.26 18.07
N ILE A 445 -17.61 10.30 18.81
CA ILE A 445 -18.76 11.16 18.48
C ILE A 445 -18.38 12.02 17.28
N ARG A 446 -17.29 12.80 17.39
CA ARG A 446 -16.80 13.70 16.33
C ARG A 446 -16.62 13.00 14.98
N LEU A 447 -15.95 11.85 14.94
CA LEU A 447 -15.71 11.14 13.69
C LEU A 447 -16.99 10.54 13.09
N SER A 448 -17.94 10.14 13.92
CA SER A 448 -19.17 9.50 13.44
C SER A 448 -20.14 10.46 12.74
N GLN A 449 -20.01 11.76 12.94
CA GLN A 449 -20.79 12.78 12.22
C GLN A 449 -20.51 12.78 10.71
N HIS A 450 -19.37 12.23 10.29
CA HIS A 450 -19.01 12.08 8.88
C HIS A 450 -19.34 10.69 8.31
N TYR A 451 -19.99 9.82 9.09
CA TYR A 451 -20.43 8.50 8.64
C TYR A 451 -21.87 8.55 8.12
N ASN A 452 -22.22 7.58 7.29
CA ASN A 452 -23.52 7.59 6.62
C ASN A 452 -24.58 6.89 7.48
N GLY A 453 -25.66 7.61 7.80
CA GLY A 453 -26.88 7.04 8.39
C GLY A 453 -26.87 6.82 9.90
N TRP A 454 -25.79 7.12 10.61
CA TRP A 454 -25.71 6.96 12.07
C TRP A 454 -24.60 7.82 12.69
N ALA A 455 -24.75 8.14 13.98
CA ALA A 455 -23.74 8.82 14.78
C ALA A 455 -23.66 8.18 16.17
N ASN A 456 -22.55 8.42 16.87
CA ASN A 456 -22.37 8.05 18.26
C ASN A 456 -22.79 9.20 19.19
N SER A 457 -23.07 8.84 20.43
CA SER A 457 -23.52 9.73 21.49
C SER A 457 -22.91 9.35 22.84
N VAL A 458 -23.02 10.24 23.81
CA VAL A 458 -22.67 9.94 25.21
C VAL A 458 -23.51 8.74 25.69
N SER A 459 -22.92 7.89 26.53
CA SER A 459 -23.46 6.60 26.99
C SER A 459 -23.38 5.45 25.98
N ASP A 460 -22.93 5.68 24.74
CA ASP A 460 -22.63 4.56 23.84
C ASP A 460 -21.48 3.72 24.41
N LYS A 461 -21.64 2.40 24.43
CA LYS A 461 -20.63 1.47 24.94
C LYS A 461 -19.81 0.89 23.79
N MET A 462 -18.63 1.47 23.56
CA MET A 462 -17.77 1.16 22.43
C MET A 462 -16.86 -0.03 22.70
N ILE A 463 -16.53 -0.80 21.67
CA ILE A 463 -15.50 -1.84 21.71
C ILE A 463 -14.11 -1.18 21.69
N LEU A 464 -13.16 -1.77 22.41
CA LEU A 464 -11.79 -1.26 22.49
C LEU A 464 -10.81 -2.08 21.64
N SER A 465 -9.94 -1.37 20.91
CA SER A 465 -8.79 -1.94 20.21
C SER A 465 -7.77 -2.58 21.17
N LYS A 466 -6.73 -3.24 20.62
CA LYS A 466 -5.65 -3.79 21.45
C LYS A 466 -4.91 -2.70 22.26
N GLN A 467 -4.86 -1.48 21.75
CA GLN A 467 -4.27 -0.30 22.37
C GLN A 467 -5.27 0.40 23.31
N LYS A 468 -6.39 -0.25 23.63
CA LYS A 468 -7.47 0.26 24.48
C LYS A 468 -8.13 1.54 23.94
N ARG A 469 -8.12 1.74 22.62
CA ARG A 469 -8.80 2.87 21.98
C ARG A 469 -10.22 2.47 21.59
N LYS A 470 -11.21 3.33 21.86
CA LYS A 470 -12.59 3.11 21.39
C LYS A 470 -12.62 3.05 19.86
N LEU A 471 -13.15 1.95 19.31
CA LEU A 471 -13.48 1.83 17.90
C LEU A 471 -14.64 2.76 17.58
N THR A 472 -14.57 3.47 16.46
CA THR A 472 -15.56 4.51 16.13
C THR A 472 -16.86 3.92 15.59
N ASN A 473 -16.88 2.65 15.19
CA ASN A 473 -17.99 2.00 14.50
C ASN A 473 -18.42 0.67 15.09
N VAL A 474 -17.89 0.27 16.25
CA VAL A 474 -18.25 -0.99 16.88
C VAL A 474 -18.70 -0.75 18.31
N LYS A 475 -19.97 -1.05 18.61
CA LYS A 475 -20.56 -0.80 19.94
C LYS A 475 -21.51 -1.90 20.38
N ILE A 476 -21.76 -1.94 21.69
CA ILE A 476 -22.76 -2.83 22.29
C ILE A 476 -24.12 -2.17 22.23
N GLN A 477 -25.10 -2.86 21.66
CA GLN A 477 -26.50 -2.47 21.67
C GLN A 477 -27.39 -3.68 21.92
N LYS A 478 -28.36 -3.55 22.83
CA LYS A 478 -29.29 -4.64 23.19
C LYS A 478 -28.54 -5.97 23.46
N ASN A 479 -27.41 -5.89 24.17
CA ASN A 479 -26.53 -7.02 24.50
C ASN A 479 -25.91 -7.77 23.29
N LYS A 480 -25.85 -7.13 22.13
CA LYS A 480 -25.17 -7.61 20.92
C LYS A 480 -24.05 -6.65 20.54
N ILE A 481 -22.99 -7.17 19.93
CA ILE A 481 -21.93 -6.35 19.34
C ILE A 481 -22.35 -6.02 17.92
N ILE A 482 -22.54 -4.74 17.65
CA ILE A 482 -22.93 -4.22 16.34
C ILE A 482 -21.73 -3.49 15.74
N THR A 483 -21.36 -3.89 14.53
CA THR A 483 -20.41 -3.16 13.69
C THR A 483 -21.22 -2.38 12.66
N TYR A 484 -20.96 -1.09 12.54
CA TYR A 484 -21.56 -0.24 11.53
C TYR A 484 -20.58 0.00 10.39
N GLY A 485 -21.07 -0.12 9.15
CA GLY A 485 -20.34 0.31 7.97
C GLY A 485 -20.23 1.83 7.97
N LYS A 486 -19.01 2.36 7.94
CA LYS A 486 -18.76 3.82 8.01
C LYS A 486 -19.28 4.52 6.75
N LYS A 487 -19.05 3.88 5.59
CA LYS A 487 -19.46 4.38 4.28
C LYS A 487 -20.82 3.84 3.84
N SER A 488 -21.08 2.54 4.01
CA SER A 488 -22.34 1.94 3.58
C SER A 488 -23.53 2.32 4.49
N GLY A 489 -23.27 2.63 5.77
CA GLY A 489 -24.32 2.82 6.77
C GLY A 489 -24.99 1.52 7.22
N GLU A 490 -24.59 0.37 6.65
CA GLU A 490 -25.15 -0.93 6.98
C GLU A 490 -24.76 -1.38 8.38
N THR A 491 -25.59 -2.22 8.99
CA THR A 491 -25.38 -2.73 10.34
C THR A 491 -25.11 -4.23 10.32
N PHE A 492 -24.04 -4.66 10.98
CA PHE A 492 -23.58 -6.04 11.02
C PHE A 492 -23.53 -6.55 12.46
N ILE A 493 -24.25 -7.65 12.73
CA ILE A 493 -24.17 -8.34 14.02
C ILE A 493 -22.87 -9.14 14.07
N THR A 494 -22.00 -8.82 15.02
CA THR A 494 -20.72 -9.50 15.18
C THR A 494 -20.90 -10.76 16.04
N PRO A 495 -20.60 -11.97 15.51
CA PRO A 495 -20.71 -13.19 16.29
C PRO A 495 -19.61 -13.28 17.34
N THR A 496 -19.97 -13.60 18.58
CA THR A 496 -18.99 -13.79 19.66
C THR A 496 -18.57 -15.24 19.80
N ILE A 497 -17.30 -15.48 20.14
CA ILE A 497 -16.75 -16.84 20.32
C ILE A 497 -17.13 -17.44 21.70
N LYS A 498 -17.47 -16.59 22.68
CA LYS A 498 -17.85 -17.03 24.03
C LYS A 498 -19.06 -17.98 23.95
N LYS A 499 -18.84 -19.24 24.38
CA LYS A 499 -19.72 -20.45 24.24
C LYS A 499 -19.46 -21.35 23.02
N GLY A 500 -18.36 -21.18 22.29
CA GLY A 500 -18.04 -21.99 21.11
C GLY A 500 -17.98 -23.50 21.42
N ARG A 501 -18.70 -24.30 20.62
CA ARG A 501 -18.48 -25.75 20.50
C ARG A 501 -17.38 -25.98 19.45
N GLN A 502 -16.74 -27.16 19.41
CA GLN A 502 -15.74 -27.57 18.40
C GLN A 502 -14.29 -27.04 18.64
N ALA A 503 -13.59 -26.57 17.60
CA ALA A 503 -12.14 -26.35 17.60
C ALA A 503 -11.67 -25.25 18.58
N HIS A 504 -12.52 -24.27 18.89
CA HIS A 504 -12.19 -23.12 19.75
C HIS A 504 -11.97 -23.47 21.23
N VAL A 505 -12.37 -24.67 21.65
CA VAL A 505 -12.20 -25.15 23.03
C VAL A 505 -11.11 -26.19 23.20
N ILE A 506 -10.40 -26.57 22.13
CA ILE A 506 -9.22 -27.44 22.24
C ILE A 506 -8.11 -26.65 22.95
N PRO A 507 -7.67 -27.03 24.18
CA PRO A 507 -6.77 -26.19 24.98
C PRO A 507 -5.43 -25.91 24.29
N ALA A 508 -4.90 -26.89 23.55
CA ALA A 508 -3.66 -26.73 22.79
C ALA A 508 -3.80 -25.70 21.67
N HIS A 509 -4.93 -25.71 20.94
CA HIS A 509 -5.17 -24.79 19.82
C HIS A 509 -5.35 -23.37 20.32
N LYS A 510 -6.22 -23.17 21.31
CA LYS A 510 -6.46 -21.86 21.92
C LYS A 510 -5.17 -21.17 22.38
N LYS A 511 -4.25 -21.92 23.00
CA LYS A 511 -2.99 -21.39 23.54
C LYS A 511 -1.96 -21.10 22.45
N LYS A 512 -1.99 -21.82 21.33
CA LYS A 512 -0.90 -21.82 20.35
C LYS A 512 -1.25 -21.25 18.99
N LEU A 513 -2.50 -21.35 18.54
CA LEU A 513 -2.94 -20.89 17.23
C LEU A 513 -3.50 -19.47 17.33
N ALA A 514 -3.18 -18.63 16.36
CA ALA A 514 -3.97 -17.43 16.07
C ALA A 514 -5.20 -17.81 15.23
N CYS A 515 -6.25 -17.00 15.28
CA CYS A 515 -7.48 -17.25 14.51
C CYS A 515 -7.20 -17.41 13.01
N SER A 516 -6.29 -16.60 12.46
CA SER A 516 -5.88 -16.67 11.04
C SER A 516 -5.25 -18.00 10.64
N ALA A 517 -4.62 -18.76 11.55
CA ALA A 517 -4.04 -20.06 11.21
C ALA A 517 -5.10 -21.09 10.77
N CYS A 518 -6.32 -20.98 11.29
CA CYS A 518 -7.44 -21.84 10.91
C CYS A 518 -8.31 -21.22 9.83
N HIS A 519 -8.49 -19.89 9.88
CA HIS A 519 -9.49 -19.19 9.08
C HIS A 519 -8.96 -18.60 7.76
N SER A 520 -7.66 -18.41 7.60
CA SER A 520 -7.10 -17.97 6.30
C SER A 520 -7.12 -19.14 5.31
N GLN A 521 -7.82 -18.94 4.20
CA GLN A 521 -8.06 -19.98 3.20
C GLN A 521 -6.87 -20.15 2.24
N TRP A 522 -6.22 -19.04 1.89
CA TRP A 522 -5.10 -19.02 0.96
C TRP A 522 -4.11 -17.90 1.28
N VAL A 523 -2.88 -18.01 0.78
CA VAL A 523 -1.86 -16.95 0.76
C VAL A 523 -1.38 -16.74 -0.68
N PRO A 524 -0.98 -15.51 -1.04
CA PRO A 524 -0.43 -15.26 -2.37
C PRO A 524 0.92 -15.96 -2.52
N GLU A 525 1.09 -16.63 -3.65
CA GLU A 525 2.36 -17.15 -4.12
C GLU A 525 3.04 -16.07 -4.96
N CYS A 526 4.10 -15.51 -4.41
CA CYS A 526 4.78 -14.37 -5.03
C CYS A 526 5.76 -14.84 -6.12
N THR A 527 5.27 -15.28 -7.27
CA THR A 527 6.12 -15.77 -8.39
C THR A 527 6.92 -14.64 -9.07
N GLY A 528 6.38 -13.42 -9.11
CA GLY A 528 6.94 -12.29 -9.88
C GLY A 528 8.19 -11.57 -9.32
N CYS A 529 8.80 -12.02 -8.21
CA CYS A 529 10.08 -11.45 -7.74
C CYS A 529 11.31 -12.33 -8.01
N HIS A 530 11.20 -13.42 -8.77
CA HIS A 530 12.34 -13.94 -9.53
C HIS A 530 12.75 -12.84 -10.51
N SER A 531 13.61 -11.94 -10.05
CA SER A 531 14.04 -10.78 -10.84
C SER A 531 15.11 -11.27 -11.80
N ILE A 532 14.67 -11.87 -12.89
CA ILE A 532 15.51 -12.16 -14.05
C ILE A 532 15.62 -10.84 -14.83
N ALA A 533 16.86 -10.49 -15.19
CA ALA A 533 17.26 -9.39 -16.06
C ALA A 533 17.21 -7.97 -15.47
N VAL A 534 18.36 -7.52 -14.95
CA VAL A 534 18.77 -6.13 -15.13
C VAL A 534 19.61 -6.08 -16.39
N LYS A 535 19.05 -5.63 -17.52
CA LYS A 535 19.88 -5.21 -18.66
C LYS A 535 20.61 -3.94 -18.24
N MET A 536 21.93 -4.01 -18.04
CA MET A 536 22.76 -2.83 -17.86
C MET A 536 23.64 -2.65 -19.10
N LYS A 537 23.54 -1.50 -19.76
CA LYS A 537 24.51 -1.10 -20.80
C LYS A 537 25.84 -0.77 -20.14
N ALA A 538 26.94 -1.26 -20.71
CA ALA A 538 28.30 -1.08 -20.20
C ALA A 538 28.78 0.40 -20.19
N ASN A 539 28.09 1.32 -20.87
CA ASN A 539 28.42 2.75 -20.99
C ASN A 539 27.16 3.66 -21.00
N ALA A 540 26.13 3.38 -20.18
CA ALA A 540 24.97 4.28 -20.10
C ALA A 540 25.32 5.60 -19.39
N THR A 541 25.85 6.56 -20.13
CA THR A 541 25.61 7.99 -19.85
C THR A 541 24.12 8.27 -20.09
N VAL A 542 23.49 8.88 -19.09
CA VAL A 542 22.07 9.21 -19.05
C VAL A 542 21.80 10.39 -19.99
N GLU A 543 21.68 10.13 -21.28
CA GLU A 543 20.98 11.03 -22.19
C GLU A 543 19.91 10.23 -22.92
N GLY A 544 18.66 10.54 -22.60
CA GLY A 544 17.47 9.97 -23.21
C GLY A 544 16.77 8.95 -22.32
N GLU A 545 15.50 9.24 -22.02
CA GLU A 545 14.53 8.26 -21.52
C GLU A 545 14.50 7.05 -22.47
N GLN A 546 15.26 6.01 -22.16
CA GLN A 546 15.09 4.71 -22.78
C GLN A 546 14.95 3.62 -21.73
N ASP A 547 13.87 2.88 -21.95
CA ASP A 547 13.29 1.79 -21.22
C ASP A 547 14.33 0.76 -20.75
N ASN A 548 14.85 0.95 -19.53
CA ASN A 548 15.45 -0.12 -18.75
C ASN A 548 14.32 -1.06 -18.32
N SER A 549 13.77 -1.78 -19.30
CA SER A 549 12.63 -2.66 -19.12
C SER A 549 13.02 -3.80 -18.19
N TRP A 550 12.80 -3.55 -16.90
CA TRP A 550 12.44 -4.62 -15.99
C TRP A 550 11.17 -5.22 -16.59
N GLN A 551 11.28 -6.29 -17.35
CA GLN A 551 10.12 -7.05 -17.77
C GLN A 551 9.41 -7.49 -16.48
N ARG A 552 8.35 -6.77 -16.10
CA ARG A 552 7.31 -7.34 -15.24
C ARG A 552 6.80 -8.51 -16.06
N GLN A 553 7.26 -9.71 -15.75
CA GLN A 553 6.49 -10.87 -16.13
C GLN A 553 5.15 -10.64 -15.43
N ALA A 554 4.11 -10.37 -16.22
CA ALA A 554 2.75 -10.29 -15.72
C ALA A 554 2.41 -11.70 -15.23
N SER A 555 2.80 -12.00 -14.00
CA SER A 555 2.38 -13.22 -13.34
C SER A 555 1.05 -12.91 -12.70
N ALA A 556 0.00 -13.58 -13.19
CA ALA A 556 -1.26 -13.72 -12.46
C ALA A 556 -0.96 -14.09 -11.00
N ILE A 557 -1.80 -13.61 -10.07
CA ILE A 557 -1.62 -13.93 -8.66
C ILE A 557 -1.94 -15.40 -8.51
N LYS A 558 -0.90 -16.21 -8.30
CA LYS A 558 -1.11 -17.57 -7.85
C LYS A 558 -1.40 -17.53 -6.35
N VAL A 559 -2.31 -18.38 -5.91
CA VAL A 559 -2.59 -18.56 -4.47
C VAL A 559 -2.43 -20.01 -4.11
N THR A 560 -2.00 -20.25 -2.87
CA THR A 560 -1.86 -21.62 -2.35
C THR A 560 -2.33 -21.69 -0.92
N THR A 561 -2.50 -22.93 -0.43
CA THR A 561 -2.81 -23.19 0.97
C THR A 561 -1.67 -22.67 1.85
N PRO A 562 -1.96 -21.96 2.96
CA PRO A 562 -0.89 -21.41 3.78
C PRO A 562 -0.12 -22.51 4.51
N ALA A 563 1.21 -22.50 4.32
CA ALA A 563 2.11 -23.07 5.32
C ALA A 563 2.01 -22.27 6.62
N LEU A 564 2.37 -22.87 7.75
CA LEU A 564 2.26 -22.26 9.06
C LEU A 564 3.64 -22.01 9.67
N MET A 565 3.72 -20.98 10.50
CA MET A 565 4.92 -20.67 11.28
C MET A 565 4.55 -20.03 12.62
N VAL A 566 5.51 -19.93 13.54
CA VAL A 566 5.34 -19.11 14.75
C VAL A 566 5.50 -17.64 14.34
N GLY A 567 4.43 -16.86 14.51
CA GLY A 567 4.40 -15.44 14.20
C GLY A 567 5.10 -14.58 15.26
N PRO A 568 5.22 -13.26 15.00
CA PRO A 568 5.93 -12.34 15.88
C PRO A 568 5.32 -12.22 17.28
N ARG A 569 4.03 -12.57 17.44
CA ARG A 569 3.33 -12.57 18.74
C ARG A 569 3.32 -13.94 19.43
N GLY A 570 4.16 -14.87 18.98
CA GLY A 570 4.34 -16.20 19.60
C GLY A 570 3.23 -17.22 19.33
N LYS A 571 2.17 -16.84 18.58
CA LYS A 571 1.13 -17.76 18.09
C LYS A 571 1.44 -18.22 16.67
N VAL A 572 0.94 -19.40 16.32
CA VAL A 572 1.01 -19.96 14.96
C VAL A 572 0.09 -19.17 14.04
N VAL A 573 0.60 -18.82 12.87
CA VAL A 573 -0.04 -17.97 11.86
C VAL A 573 0.29 -18.47 10.45
N PRO A 574 -0.49 -18.06 9.43
CA PRO A 574 -0.14 -18.25 8.03
C PRO A 574 1.23 -17.65 7.70
N MET A 575 1.99 -18.39 6.90
CA MET A 575 3.27 -18.00 6.34
C MET A 575 3.09 -17.73 4.84
N LEU A 576 3.75 -16.68 4.34
CA LEU A 576 3.78 -16.37 2.92
C LEU A 576 4.35 -17.55 2.11
N ALA A 577 3.71 -17.89 1.00
CA ALA A 577 4.21 -18.85 0.04
C ALA A 577 5.22 -18.16 -0.89
N GLN A 578 6.50 -18.28 -0.55
CA GLN A 578 7.59 -17.82 -1.39
C GLN A 578 8.62 -18.95 -1.59
N PRO A 579 8.85 -19.43 -2.82
CA PRO A 579 9.97 -20.34 -3.10
C PRO A 579 11.32 -19.59 -3.08
N ASP A 580 12.42 -20.35 -3.04
CA ASP A 580 13.78 -19.84 -3.22
C ASP A 580 13.89 -18.90 -4.43
N ARG A 581 14.49 -17.71 -4.23
CA ARG A 581 14.73 -16.73 -5.31
C ARG A 581 16.20 -16.55 -5.66
N THR A 582 16.48 -16.28 -6.93
CA THR A 582 17.82 -15.83 -7.38
C THR A 582 17.72 -14.44 -8.01
N LEU A 583 18.84 -13.72 -7.99
CA LEU A 583 19.04 -12.48 -8.74
C LEU A 583 20.03 -12.75 -9.88
N THR A 584 19.64 -12.38 -11.10
CA THR A 584 20.43 -12.60 -12.33
C THR A 584 20.72 -11.27 -13.01
N LEU A 585 21.98 -10.98 -13.32
CA LEU A 585 22.42 -9.73 -13.96
C LEU A 585 23.02 -10.03 -15.35
N LEU A 586 22.40 -9.54 -16.43
CA LEU A 586 22.78 -9.87 -17.81
C LEU A 586 22.92 -8.61 -18.67
N ASP A 587 23.89 -8.56 -19.59
CA ASP A 587 24.06 -7.48 -20.56
C ASP A 587 22.96 -7.54 -21.63
N GLU A 588 22.99 -6.60 -22.57
CA GLU A 588 21.99 -6.52 -23.63
C GLU A 588 21.98 -7.74 -24.53
N GLN A 589 23.11 -8.45 -24.60
CA GLN A 589 23.34 -9.66 -25.37
C GLN A 589 23.03 -10.93 -24.55
N GLY A 590 22.58 -10.79 -23.30
CA GLY A 590 22.21 -11.91 -22.43
C GLY A 590 23.39 -12.56 -21.70
N ASN A 591 24.59 -11.98 -21.74
CA ASN A 591 25.75 -12.50 -21.01
C ASN A 591 25.76 -11.97 -19.57
N PRO A 592 26.21 -12.76 -18.57
CA PRO A 592 26.30 -12.27 -17.21
C PRO A 592 27.21 -11.04 -17.05
N ILE A 593 26.69 -9.97 -16.44
CA ILE A 593 27.47 -8.74 -16.15
C ILE A 593 28.17 -8.85 -14.81
N ALA A 594 29.34 -8.20 -14.70
CA ALA A 594 29.91 -7.83 -13.42
C ALA A 594 28.98 -6.82 -12.71
N ALA A 595 28.45 -7.20 -11.55
CA ALA A 595 27.67 -6.28 -10.73
C ALA A 595 28.52 -5.11 -10.19
N LEU A 596 29.85 -5.29 -10.18
CA LEU A 596 30.80 -4.43 -9.50
C LEU A 596 32.24 -4.51 -10.16
N ALA A 597 32.84 -3.41 -10.71
CA ALA A 597 34.28 -3.17 -11.10
C ALA A 597 35.25 -2.24 -10.22
N LYS A 598 36.48 -2.71 -9.88
CA LYS A 598 37.67 -2.16 -9.13
C LYS A 598 37.62 -1.01 -8.08
N ASN A 599 36.64 -0.11 -8.02
CA ASN A 599 36.57 0.96 -7.00
C ASN A 599 35.73 0.58 -5.75
N GLY A 600 35.45 -0.71 -5.58
CA GLY A 600 34.74 -1.34 -4.45
C GLY A 600 34.00 -2.60 -4.88
N ASP A 601 34.61 -3.33 -5.81
CA ASP A 601 33.82 -3.89 -6.86
C ASP A 601 34.58 -5.04 -7.57
N THR A 602 34.35 -6.28 -7.13
CA THR A 602 34.40 -7.53 -7.93
C THR A 602 34.19 -8.71 -6.99
N ARG A 603 33.21 -9.56 -7.31
CA ARG A 603 33.32 -11.02 -7.16
C ARG A 603 32.54 -11.71 -8.28
N GLY A 604 33.04 -11.68 -9.51
CA GLY A 604 32.57 -12.57 -10.58
C GLY A 604 31.34 -12.14 -11.39
N ARG A 605 31.08 -12.93 -12.43
CA ARG A 605 29.94 -12.88 -13.35
C ARG A 605 28.75 -13.60 -12.70
N TYR A 606 27.61 -12.91 -12.48
CA TYR A 606 26.49 -13.46 -11.71
C TYR A 606 25.31 -13.87 -12.59
N ARG A 607 25.14 -15.19 -12.78
CA ARG A 607 23.93 -15.74 -13.39
C ARG A 607 22.83 -16.02 -12.36
N ASP A 608 23.16 -16.44 -11.14
CA ASP A 608 22.18 -16.84 -10.12
C ASP A 608 22.66 -16.51 -8.70
N TRP A 609 22.64 -15.23 -8.33
CA TRP A 609 23.09 -14.79 -7.01
C TRP A 609 22.03 -15.10 -5.93
N LYS A 610 22.45 -15.84 -4.90
CA LYS A 610 21.67 -16.09 -3.68
C LYS A 610 22.18 -15.23 -2.53
N PHE A 611 21.26 -14.66 -1.76
CA PHE A 611 21.58 -13.91 -0.56
C PHE A 611 21.56 -14.82 0.65
N THR A 612 22.36 -14.47 1.67
CA THR A 612 22.30 -15.06 3.00
C THR A 612 22.09 -13.92 3.99
N ASN A 613 21.22 -14.09 4.97
CA ASN A 613 21.00 -13.09 6.00
C ASN A 613 22.11 -13.15 7.09
N PRO A 614 22.16 -12.19 8.04
CA PRO A 614 23.20 -12.15 9.06
C PRO A 614 23.28 -13.37 9.98
N HIS A 615 22.25 -14.22 10.03
CA HIS A 615 22.27 -15.48 10.80
C HIS A 615 22.71 -16.70 9.98
N GLY A 616 23.11 -16.52 8.73
CA GLY A 616 23.52 -17.62 7.87
C GLY A 616 22.36 -18.37 7.20
N TYR A 617 21.11 -17.89 7.34
CA TYR A 617 19.95 -18.49 6.65
C TYR A 617 19.78 -17.90 5.25
N SER A 618 19.13 -18.64 4.36
CA SER A 618 18.91 -18.20 2.99
C SER A 618 18.12 -16.88 2.97
N GLY A 619 18.75 -15.84 2.43
CA GLY A 619 18.14 -14.55 2.10
C GLY A 619 17.18 -14.65 0.91
N SER A 620 17.48 -15.61 0.04
CA SER A 620 16.68 -15.96 -1.14
C SER A 620 15.38 -16.69 -0.80
N ASN A 621 15.33 -17.36 0.34
CA ASN A 621 14.18 -18.08 0.85
C ASN A 621 13.57 -17.33 2.02
N LEU A 622 12.32 -16.87 1.90
CA LEU A 622 11.69 -16.05 2.94
C LEU A 622 10.62 -16.86 3.68
N ALA A 623 10.71 -16.88 5.00
CA ALA A 623 9.61 -17.23 5.89
C ALA A 623 9.09 -15.94 6.54
N PHE A 624 7.84 -15.58 6.23
CA PHE A 624 7.23 -14.33 6.71
C PHE A 624 5.78 -14.59 7.12
N ALA A 625 5.42 -14.22 8.35
CA ALA A 625 4.07 -14.32 8.86
C ALA A 625 3.17 -13.26 8.23
N VAL A 626 2.02 -13.66 7.73
CA VAL A 626 1.09 -12.79 7.00
C VAL A 626 -0.34 -12.89 7.51
N SER A 627 -1.11 -11.82 7.29
CA SER A 627 -2.57 -11.83 7.30
C SER A 627 -3.04 -11.61 5.86
N PRO A 628 -3.43 -12.67 5.14
CA PRO A 628 -3.65 -12.60 3.68
C PRO A 628 -4.98 -11.96 3.26
N HIS A 629 -5.86 -11.59 4.19
CA HIS A 629 -7.24 -11.13 3.90
C HIS A 629 -8.02 -12.15 3.06
N SER A 630 -7.94 -13.41 3.50
CA SER A 630 -8.65 -14.56 2.92
C SER A 630 -9.42 -15.31 4.00
N VAL A 631 -9.99 -14.59 4.97
CA VAL A 631 -10.70 -15.20 6.09
C VAL A 631 -12.00 -15.83 5.61
N GLY A 632 -12.18 -17.12 5.87
CA GLY A 632 -13.38 -17.86 5.52
C GLY A 632 -14.10 -18.48 6.71
N LYS A 633 -15.37 -18.87 6.49
CA LYS A 633 -16.17 -19.65 7.45
C LYS A 633 -15.70 -21.10 7.56
N LYS A 634 -15.26 -21.70 6.45
CA LYS A 634 -14.72 -23.07 6.40
C LYS A 634 -13.23 -23.04 6.72
N VAL A 635 -12.84 -23.79 7.76
CA VAL A 635 -11.47 -23.86 8.27
C VAL A 635 -10.74 -25.11 7.77
N ARG A 636 -9.42 -25.13 7.94
CA ARG A 636 -8.55 -26.27 7.63
C ARG A 636 -9.03 -27.57 8.31
N SER A 637 -8.75 -28.73 7.73
CA SER A 637 -9.03 -30.03 8.36
C SER A 637 -7.88 -30.42 9.28
N CYS A 638 -8.12 -31.34 10.22
CA CYS A 638 -7.08 -31.89 11.08
C CYS A 638 -5.89 -32.42 10.27
N ALA A 639 -6.14 -33.17 9.19
CA ALA A 639 -5.10 -33.77 8.35
C ALA A 639 -4.22 -32.71 7.67
N SER A 640 -4.79 -31.61 7.18
CA SER A 640 -4.00 -30.53 6.54
C SER A 640 -3.05 -29.79 7.45
N CYS A 641 -3.17 -29.95 8.78
CA CYS A 641 -2.22 -29.39 9.75
C CYS A 641 -1.31 -30.48 10.33
N HIS A 642 -1.89 -31.64 10.66
CA HIS A 642 -1.22 -32.69 11.44
C HIS A 642 -0.60 -33.80 10.60
N LEU A 643 -0.87 -33.86 9.29
CA LEU A 643 -0.34 -34.86 8.36
C LEU A 643 0.31 -34.23 7.11
N SER A 644 0.42 -32.89 7.05
CA SER A 644 0.98 -32.18 5.89
C SER A 644 2.38 -31.63 6.20
N PRO A 645 3.45 -32.10 5.51
CA PRO A 645 4.78 -31.52 5.65
C PRO A 645 4.85 -30.08 5.13
N GLU A 646 4.11 -29.77 4.07
CA GLU A 646 3.97 -28.41 3.53
C GLU A 646 3.43 -27.43 4.57
N ALA A 647 2.39 -27.82 5.31
CA ALA A 647 1.82 -27.00 6.38
C ALA A 647 2.82 -26.69 7.51
N LEU A 648 3.82 -27.55 7.70
CA LEU A 648 4.90 -27.37 8.67
C LEU A 648 6.09 -26.59 8.11
N GLY A 649 6.04 -26.19 6.83
CA GLY A 649 7.14 -25.54 6.14
C GLY A 649 8.29 -26.49 5.81
N LEU A 650 8.06 -27.80 5.80
CA LEU A 650 9.08 -28.79 5.46
C LEU A 650 9.26 -28.97 3.93
N GLY A 651 8.38 -28.36 3.13
CA GLY A 651 8.29 -28.52 1.68
C GLY A 651 7.19 -29.50 1.27
N GLN A 652 6.71 -29.38 0.03
CA GLN A 652 5.72 -30.29 -0.54
C GLN A 652 6.35 -31.67 -0.81
N GLY A 653 5.70 -32.71 -0.29
CA GLY A 653 6.22 -34.07 -0.39
C GLY A 653 5.45 -35.07 0.47
N GLU A 654 5.84 -36.32 0.36
CA GLU A 654 5.36 -37.41 1.22
C GLU A 654 6.30 -37.59 2.42
N PHE A 655 5.74 -37.67 3.62
CA PHE A 655 6.49 -37.81 4.86
C PHE A 655 6.58 -39.28 5.29
N PHE A 656 7.80 -39.77 5.49
CA PHE A 656 8.10 -41.12 5.95
C PHE A 656 8.71 -41.07 7.35
N PRO A 657 7.94 -41.39 8.41
CA PRO A 657 8.46 -41.43 9.76
C PRO A 657 9.42 -42.61 9.95
N GLY A 658 10.55 -42.36 10.60
CA GLY A 658 11.42 -43.42 11.12
C GLY A 658 10.81 -44.10 12.35
N LYS A 659 11.40 -45.23 12.78
CA LYS A 659 10.95 -46.01 13.96
C LYS A 659 10.70 -45.18 15.22
N LYS A 660 11.48 -44.10 15.38
CA LYS A 660 11.27 -43.05 16.39
C LYS A 660 11.30 -41.71 15.68
N SER A 661 10.13 -41.15 15.37
CA SER A 661 10.04 -39.84 14.76
C SER A 661 10.65 -38.78 15.67
N SER A 662 11.81 -38.30 15.25
CA SER A 662 12.70 -37.40 15.96
C SER A 662 13.39 -36.43 15.00
N GLY A 663 13.06 -36.53 13.70
CA GLY A 663 13.73 -35.79 12.63
C GLY A 663 14.92 -36.50 12.04
N LYS A 664 15.74 -37.15 12.88
CA LYS A 664 17.03 -37.73 12.47
C LYS A 664 16.90 -38.87 11.44
N ASN A 665 15.89 -39.71 11.63
CA ASN A 665 15.63 -40.88 10.77
C ASN A 665 14.34 -40.71 9.95
N ASP A 666 13.73 -39.54 10.01
CA ASP A 666 12.53 -39.22 9.26
C ASP A 666 12.95 -38.75 7.86
N LYS A 667 12.12 -38.97 6.85
CA LYS A 667 12.41 -38.57 5.47
C LYS A 667 11.21 -37.88 4.84
N ILE A 668 11.50 -37.01 3.87
CA ILE A 668 10.47 -36.47 2.98
C ILE A 668 10.90 -36.78 1.55
N GLU A 669 9.99 -37.35 0.78
CA GLU A 669 10.15 -37.43 -0.66
C GLU A 669 9.46 -36.22 -1.29
N PHE A 670 10.28 -35.26 -1.73
CA PHE A 670 9.79 -34.02 -2.31
C PHE A 670 9.16 -34.24 -3.68
N ILE A 671 8.07 -33.49 -3.94
CA ILE A 671 7.45 -33.39 -5.26
C ILE A 671 8.36 -32.57 -6.19
N ASP A 672 8.75 -31.36 -5.78
CA ASP A 672 9.74 -30.56 -6.51
C ASP A 672 11.18 -30.92 -6.09
N ARG A 673 11.86 -31.67 -6.96
CA ARG A 673 13.26 -32.09 -6.77
C ARG A 673 14.26 -31.19 -7.50
N SER A 674 13.84 -30.04 -8.06
CA SER A 674 14.69 -29.19 -8.90
C SER A 674 15.96 -28.71 -8.21
N ASN A 675 15.89 -28.34 -6.93
CA ASN A 675 17.06 -27.95 -6.14
C ASN A 675 18.03 -29.12 -5.92
N ILE A 676 17.52 -30.34 -5.76
CA ILE A 676 18.31 -31.56 -5.53
C ILE A 676 19.01 -31.95 -6.83
N VAL A 677 18.27 -32.01 -7.94
CA VAL A 677 18.81 -32.35 -9.27
C VAL A 677 19.88 -31.34 -9.72
N LYS A 678 19.70 -30.05 -9.39
CA LYS A 678 20.68 -28.99 -9.68
C LYS A 678 21.84 -28.92 -8.67
N ASN A 679 21.90 -29.81 -7.69
CA ASN A 679 22.87 -29.80 -6.60
C ASN A 679 22.96 -28.46 -5.83
N ASN A 680 21.83 -27.76 -5.73
CA ASN A 680 21.72 -26.47 -5.06
C ASN A 680 21.41 -26.61 -3.56
N SER A 681 20.71 -27.67 -3.18
CA SER A 681 20.26 -27.98 -1.82
C SER A 681 19.78 -29.43 -1.77
N VAL A 682 19.85 -30.05 -0.59
CA VAL A 682 19.23 -31.37 -0.34
C VAL A 682 17.71 -31.27 -0.06
N PHE A 683 17.16 -30.06 -0.07
CA PHE A 683 15.75 -29.77 0.19
C PHE A 683 15.06 -29.15 -1.04
N ALA A 684 13.75 -29.27 -1.11
CA ALA A 684 12.93 -28.61 -2.12
C ALA A 684 13.01 -27.07 -2.03
N PRO A 685 12.77 -26.32 -3.13
CA PRO A 685 12.84 -24.85 -3.15
C PRO A 685 11.82 -24.15 -2.23
N ASP A 686 10.73 -24.82 -1.90
CA ASP A 686 9.66 -24.31 -1.05
C ASP A 686 9.86 -24.66 0.44
N ALA A 687 10.77 -25.57 0.78
CA ALA A 687 11.10 -25.91 2.16
C ALA A 687 11.65 -24.67 2.92
N LYS A 688 11.18 -24.46 4.15
CA LYS A 688 11.51 -23.33 5.03
C LYS A 688 12.28 -23.74 6.27
N VAL A 689 12.13 -25.00 6.67
CA VAL A 689 12.77 -25.62 7.82
C VAL A 689 13.05 -27.08 7.50
N ASP A 690 14.10 -27.64 8.08
CA ASP A 690 14.35 -29.07 7.96
C ASP A 690 13.62 -29.90 9.03
N LEU A 691 13.72 -31.22 8.88
CA LEU A 691 13.17 -32.19 9.81
C LEU A 691 13.86 -32.21 11.18
N LEU A 692 14.89 -31.40 11.44
CA LEU A 692 15.50 -31.19 12.76
C LEU A 692 15.11 -29.83 13.35
N GLY A 693 14.22 -29.09 12.69
CA GLY A 693 13.77 -27.76 13.10
C GLY A 693 14.82 -26.66 12.87
N LYS A 694 15.84 -26.91 12.04
CA LYS A 694 16.83 -25.90 11.65
C LYS A 694 16.22 -25.02 10.55
N PRO A 695 16.15 -23.69 10.73
CA PRO A 695 15.65 -22.80 9.69
C PRO A 695 16.51 -22.89 8.42
N LEU A 696 15.85 -23.03 7.28
CA LEU A 696 16.45 -22.92 5.95
C LEU A 696 16.21 -21.51 5.38
N ALA A 697 15.04 -20.96 5.68
CA ALA A 697 14.60 -19.64 5.26
C ALA A 697 14.92 -18.54 6.26
N GLY A 698 15.27 -17.36 5.76
CA GLY A 698 15.42 -16.15 6.56
C GLY A 698 14.08 -15.60 7.03
N VAL A 699 14.07 -14.99 8.22
CA VAL A 699 12.89 -14.38 8.84
C VAL A 699 13.23 -12.99 9.34
N SER A 700 12.64 -11.96 8.73
CA SER A 700 12.90 -10.56 9.07
C SER A 700 11.99 -9.98 10.16
N GLN A 701 10.97 -10.72 10.60
CA GLN A 701 10.10 -10.33 11.70
C GLN A 701 10.71 -10.77 13.03
N THR A 702 10.91 -9.84 13.96
CA THR A 702 11.34 -10.14 15.32
C THR A 702 10.33 -11.07 16.00
N GLY A 703 10.80 -12.07 16.74
CA GLY A 703 9.97 -13.08 17.41
C GLY A 703 9.36 -14.17 16.51
N ALA A 704 9.29 -13.96 15.20
CA ALA A 704 8.79 -14.95 14.26
C ALA A 704 9.88 -15.97 13.88
N ARG A 705 9.45 -17.21 13.61
CA ARG A 705 10.33 -18.32 13.18
C ARG A 705 9.53 -19.50 12.61
N PRO A 706 10.16 -20.36 11.79
CA PRO A 706 9.62 -21.69 11.52
C PRO A 706 9.50 -22.54 12.79
N PHE A 707 8.82 -23.69 12.67
CA PHE A 707 8.69 -24.63 13.77
C PHE A 707 10.04 -25.23 14.18
N ASN A 708 10.22 -25.45 15.48
CA ASN A 708 11.36 -26.24 15.95
C ASN A 708 11.01 -27.74 15.96
N GLN A 709 12.00 -28.59 16.23
CA GLN A 709 11.79 -30.03 16.18
C GLN A 709 10.71 -30.56 17.12
N ARG A 710 10.69 -30.04 18.35
CA ARG A 710 9.71 -30.48 19.34
C ARG A 710 8.29 -30.13 18.90
N GLU A 711 8.12 -29.01 18.21
CA GLU A 711 6.84 -28.59 17.63
C GLU A 711 6.44 -29.50 16.47
N ILE A 712 7.35 -29.73 15.50
CA ILE A 712 7.12 -30.61 14.35
C ILE A 712 6.67 -32.01 14.82
N THR A 713 7.45 -32.67 15.68
CA THR A 713 7.10 -34.00 16.20
C THR A 713 5.78 -34.01 16.97
N ARG A 714 5.50 -32.96 17.76
CA ARG A 714 4.23 -32.88 18.50
C ARG A 714 3.03 -32.72 17.57
N ILE A 715 3.15 -31.93 16.52
CA ILE A 715 2.07 -31.70 15.55
C ILE A 715 1.80 -32.99 14.78
N LEU A 716 2.85 -33.64 14.26
CA LEU A 716 2.72 -34.90 13.51
C LEU A 716 2.21 -36.07 14.38
N ARG A 717 2.57 -36.11 15.66
CA ARG A 717 2.08 -37.16 16.58
C ARG A 717 0.56 -37.18 16.72
N VAL A 718 -0.11 -36.03 16.64
CA VAL A 718 -1.58 -35.96 16.64
C VAL A 718 -2.15 -36.60 15.36
N GLY A 719 -1.42 -36.54 14.25
CA GLY A 719 -1.76 -37.18 12.98
C GLY A 719 -2.10 -38.67 13.12
N ASN A 720 -1.36 -39.39 13.98
CA ASN A 720 -1.59 -40.83 14.24
C ASN A 720 -2.96 -41.13 14.89
N CYS A 721 -3.59 -40.15 15.53
CA CYS A 721 -4.90 -40.31 16.15
C CYS A 721 -6.05 -40.03 15.17
N LEU A 722 -5.78 -39.31 14.06
CA LEU A 722 -6.81 -38.82 13.16
C LEU A 722 -7.64 -39.90 12.44
N PRO A 723 -7.11 -41.09 12.08
CA PRO A 723 -7.93 -42.13 11.47
C PRO A 723 -9.15 -42.54 12.30
N CYS A 724 -9.06 -42.43 13.63
CA CYS A 724 -10.15 -42.76 14.56
C CYS A 724 -10.81 -41.53 15.20
N HIS A 725 -10.11 -40.39 15.22
CA HIS A 725 -10.50 -39.17 15.93
C HIS A 725 -10.43 -37.93 15.04
N ASP A 726 -11.21 -37.88 13.97
CA ASP A 726 -11.18 -36.81 12.97
C ASP A 726 -12.02 -35.56 13.34
N LYS A 727 -12.86 -35.64 14.37
CA LYS A 727 -13.78 -34.55 14.78
C LYS A 727 -13.19 -33.62 15.82
N TYR A 728 -13.38 -32.32 15.62
CA TYR A 728 -12.98 -31.27 16.57
C TYR A 728 -13.61 -31.40 17.98
N SER A 729 -14.79 -32.03 18.07
CA SER A 729 -15.50 -32.23 19.34
C SER A 729 -14.99 -33.43 20.13
N ASP A 730 -14.01 -34.17 19.63
CA ASP A 730 -13.53 -35.37 20.32
C ASP A 730 -12.91 -35.03 21.68
N ARG A 731 -13.30 -35.80 22.71
CA ARG A 731 -12.86 -35.62 24.08
C ARG A 731 -11.37 -35.89 24.24
N ILE A 732 -10.74 -36.68 23.34
CA ILE A 732 -9.30 -36.95 23.41
C ILE A 732 -8.46 -35.67 23.35
N TYR A 733 -8.98 -34.61 22.74
CA TYR A 733 -8.28 -33.33 22.57
C TYR A 733 -8.38 -32.41 23.78
N GLN A 734 -9.31 -32.67 24.71
CA GLN A 734 -9.47 -31.88 25.93
C GLN A 734 -8.32 -32.10 26.91
N ASN A 735 -7.78 -33.32 26.95
CA ASN A 735 -6.56 -33.64 27.71
C ASN A 735 -5.67 -34.61 26.93
N ILE A 736 -4.98 -34.07 25.92
CA ILE A 736 -4.14 -34.86 25.02
C ILE A 736 -3.03 -35.65 25.76
N LYS A 737 -2.55 -35.16 26.90
CA LYS A 737 -1.56 -35.88 27.71
C LYS A 737 -2.13 -37.17 28.29
N ARG A 738 -3.35 -37.11 28.83
CA ARG A 738 -4.08 -38.29 29.32
C ARG A 738 -4.36 -39.25 28.17
N SER A 739 -4.76 -38.74 27.01
CA SER A 739 -5.02 -39.54 25.81
C SER A 739 -3.76 -40.28 25.35
N TYR A 740 -2.59 -39.63 25.31
CA TYR A 740 -1.32 -40.29 25.01
C TYR A 740 -0.87 -41.32 26.06
N ALA A 741 -1.31 -41.20 27.31
CA ALA A 741 -1.06 -42.23 28.32
C ALA A 741 -1.97 -43.45 28.10
N PHE A 742 -3.20 -43.23 27.62
CA PHE A 742 -4.14 -44.30 27.28
C PHE A 742 -3.77 -45.02 25.98
N GLU A 743 -3.34 -44.30 24.96
CA GLU A 743 -2.86 -44.80 23.66
C GLU A 743 -1.83 -45.93 23.80
N LYS A 744 -0.98 -45.84 24.83
CA LYS A 744 0.06 -46.83 25.12
C LYS A 744 -0.43 -48.11 25.81
N LYS A 745 -1.68 -48.17 26.26
CA LYS A 745 -2.22 -49.32 27.01
C LYS A 745 -2.68 -50.43 26.06
N PRO A 746 -2.57 -51.71 26.45
CA PRO A 746 -3.10 -52.83 25.66
C PRO A 746 -4.59 -52.68 25.32
N ALA A 747 -5.38 -52.10 26.24
CA ALA A 747 -6.79 -51.82 26.01
C ALA A 747 -7.04 -50.92 24.78
N HIS A 748 -6.19 -49.93 24.53
CA HIS A 748 -6.33 -49.08 23.35
C HIS A 748 -5.93 -49.82 22.07
N ARG A 749 -4.88 -50.65 22.12
CA ARG A 749 -4.49 -51.49 20.97
C ARG A 749 -5.61 -52.45 20.58
N LYS A 750 -6.25 -53.08 21.56
CA LYS A 750 -7.42 -53.92 21.32
C LYS A 750 -8.54 -53.17 20.59
N LEU A 751 -8.80 -51.91 20.94
CA LEU A 751 -9.79 -51.08 20.21
C LEU A 751 -9.40 -50.85 18.74
N ILE A 752 -8.10 -50.70 18.45
CA ILE A 752 -7.62 -50.58 17.07
C ILE A 752 -7.77 -51.93 16.34
N ASP A 753 -7.35 -53.03 16.95
CA ASP A 753 -7.45 -54.37 16.36
C ASP A 753 -8.92 -54.74 16.08
N ASP A 754 -9.81 -54.46 17.02
CA ASP A 754 -11.25 -54.67 16.87
C ASP A 754 -11.85 -53.82 15.74
N LEU A 755 -11.29 -52.64 15.45
CA LEU A 755 -11.71 -51.79 14.33
C LEU A 755 -11.18 -52.30 12.98
N ILE A 756 -9.91 -52.75 12.94
CA ILE A 756 -9.30 -53.31 11.74
C ILE A 756 -10.02 -54.60 11.34
N ASN A 757 -10.38 -55.44 12.31
CA ASN A 757 -11.03 -56.74 12.08
C ASN A 757 -12.55 -56.64 11.83
N LYS A 758 -13.14 -55.44 11.90
CA LYS A 758 -14.58 -55.19 11.64
C LYS A 758 -14.88 -54.70 10.23
N ASN A 759 -13.85 -54.27 9.48
CA ASN A 759 -13.92 -53.99 8.04
C ASN A 759 -13.38 -55.18 7.26
#